data_AF-A0A497BMH8-F1
#
_entry.id   AF-A0A497BMH8-F1
#
_cell.length_a   1.000
_cell.length_b   1.000
_cell.length_c   1.000
_cell.angle_alpha   90.00
_cell.angle_beta   90.00
_cell.angle_gamma   90.00
#
_symmetry.space_group_name_H-M   'P 1'
#
loop_
_entity.id
_entity.type
_entity.pdbx_description
1 polymer ?
#
loop_
_entity_poly.entity_id
_entity_poly.type
_entity_poly.pdbx_seq_one_letter_code
_entity_poly.pdbx_strand_id
1 'polypeptide(L)'
;MIANINSDSVRPSPLRVVQWISGGAMQGRRIVEASSTPVYRPQAISMVAMGSTSMPPHATRGNGFEYLVVDYDTHEKKARYTDENGNRTDYIPVGATTGESTDIIGIDRSGSNGTVLERVYNPSGLYAEYITETPKQCCLRTSVSPAEAAAAGASATPSYASGPCGSQVYVSATEPDENWVFLNWSGAASGSNLVTNGTMNGRIPNCSIATANFEPESESSGVKTANPASPDGVYPQDPIAYRLDLSWKNPVEDAIIQITDPYPWPRVEYSGGLQWGPYINCQHNATNHRVACSGNFPASAEGVSTYVSFDTAATCDIYTTENSNGPVRNTAAIQIDGFNFGPSANTEVKAPFLLKASTPKFIPQANFSRGHTVLLYTVPKPEDKPGCCTNCDLDVYVVVDGDTANPRKMTDDASGLNNRANADFFANDCHHSLWFEPTDNKTYQLDLYVVKRGDDFEPYYLADTLTLKPTTRPEVAVYTDLRELFKEFHEITPNSPSNDANGNCVRDYYEAVEAMYNYADRHDGVVLDVRQDAYSADHDYYANIATRRKMGQEIDTNITANLQGFKLSLFDIAVIGDDAVVPYYRVQVPTGAFSETGYLRNNADANPTVLDTQSTADGANKGYLMSDLPYATYETDLPNHPTPNISIGRIFYDTPQKLIDAFTAYESPIDVRAARSRASAICLDNEWELNAAGTALVPHILWDDIFERAIRPVLQNRYGAGLQRTVPYTGPVAFQNGRAYLYRGAITPWNAVTSTRRAAQNTHIMLFYSHANQFVWTSEARRLLNGGSTDPRVQGSRDIDRRELANVGLRIAMSTGCHSGYNTAYRQNNVNHRLYRNNIVRAMLDEHVAYYAPTVYGYGNNTTTSHHDKLIREFLKGVFRRYYDTIGDAYYIALRKYTSMGGGWADLDKYAIYGMHLYGLPTQPLRQHATLAELRSASTSSSVRRPTAPTAVAAFSETIAVSNFAVAFDAEGRAVFDIPQQGGRTGEPFGPVLPAVVRTYALPSDTAGVTVTLVASQTHAYPGSIEMQTVEPINFTFGPVSGAFDQTGLYPTSVLTYRLISDVSGPLIEVTAIPL
;
A
#
# COMPACT_ATOMS: atom_id res chain seq x y z
N MET A 1 -23.79 61.50 19.27
CA MET A 1 -24.96 60.94 19.97
C MET A 1 -25.04 59.45 19.62
N ILE A 2 -24.29 58.61 20.33
CA ILE A 2 -24.47 57.16 20.34
C ILE A 2 -24.26 56.75 21.80
N ALA A 3 -25.34 56.25 22.41
CA ALA A 3 -25.39 55.89 23.81
C ALA A 3 -24.62 54.59 24.06
N ASN A 4 -23.82 54.59 25.14
CA ASN A 4 -23.35 53.37 25.80
C ASN A 4 -24.56 52.59 26.31
N ILE A 5 -24.81 51.41 25.73
CA ILE A 5 -25.57 50.36 26.39
C ILE A 5 -24.52 49.42 26.99
N ASN A 6 -24.36 49.49 28.30
CA ASN A 6 -23.78 48.39 29.07
C ASN A 6 -24.69 47.18 28.87
N SER A 7 -24.27 46.22 28.04
CA SER A 7 -24.78 44.87 28.15
C SER A 7 -24.10 44.26 29.36
N ASP A 8 -24.82 44.19 30.48
CA ASP A 8 -24.51 43.24 31.54
C ASP A 8 -24.23 41.88 30.91
N SER A 9 -23.10 41.29 31.28
CA SER A 9 -22.67 39.97 30.82
C SER A 9 -23.75 38.94 31.16
N VAL A 10 -24.60 38.62 30.17
CA VAL A 10 -25.45 37.44 30.23
C VAL A 10 -24.48 36.26 30.25
N ARG A 11 -24.18 35.74 31.44
CA ARG A 11 -23.45 34.47 31.57
C ARG A 11 -24.28 33.42 30.82
N PRO A 12 -23.73 32.75 29.80
CA PRO A 12 -24.46 31.71 29.10
C PRO A 12 -24.84 30.61 30.11
N SER A 13 -26.10 30.16 30.06
CA SER A 13 -26.56 29.01 30.84
C SER A 13 -25.67 27.79 30.54
N PRO A 14 -25.33 26.95 31.53
CA PRO A 14 -24.45 25.81 31.30
C PRO A 14 -25.07 24.84 30.28
N LEU A 15 -24.39 24.71 29.13
CA LEU A 15 -24.77 23.80 28.06
C LEU A 15 -24.64 22.36 28.59
N ARG A 16 -25.71 21.56 28.47
CA ARG A 16 -25.72 20.15 28.89
C ARG A 16 -25.80 19.25 27.66
N VAL A 17 -24.78 18.42 27.47
CA VAL A 17 -24.80 17.37 26.45
C VAL A 17 -25.19 16.06 27.12
N VAL A 18 -26.19 15.38 26.58
CA VAL A 18 -26.69 14.09 27.09
C VAL A 18 -26.47 13.02 26.02
N GLN A 19 -25.88 11.90 26.42
CA GLN A 19 -25.56 10.78 25.52
C GLN A 19 -26.13 9.48 26.08
N TRP A 20 -26.69 8.62 25.23
CA TRP A 20 -27.20 7.31 25.63
C TRP A 20 -26.18 6.22 25.31
N ILE A 21 -25.89 5.40 26.31
CA ILE A 21 -24.96 4.28 26.23
C ILE A 21 -25.77 2.99 26.37
N SER A 22 -25.57 2.03 25.47
CA SER A 22 -26.16 0.68 25.55
C SER A 22 -25.14 -0.37 25.14
N GLY A 23 -25.01 -1.43 25.95
CA GLY A 23 -24.03 -2.51 25.72
C GLY A 23 -22.58 -2.04 25.68
N GLY A 24 -22.25 -0.93 26.36
CA GLY A 24 -20.91 -0.31 26.33
C GLY A 24 -20.62 0.56 25.10
N ALA A 25 -21.57 0.71 24.16
CA ALA A 25 -21.43 1.54 22.97
C ALA A 25 -22.38 2.76 23.01
N MET A 26 -21.93 3.89 22.45
CA MET A 26 -22.77 5.08 22.28
C MET A 26 -23.77 4.83 21.15
N GLN A 27 -25.07 4.86 21.46
CA GLN A 27 -26.12 4.61 20.47
C GLN A 27 -26.78 5.90 19.96
N GLY A 28 -26.58 7.04 20.64
CA GLY A 28 -27.16 8.31 20.22
C GLY A 28 -26.82 9.48 21.14
N ARG A 29 -26.91 10.70 20.60
CA ARG A 29 -26.55 11.94 21.29
C ARG A 29 -27.63 13.01 21.13
N ARG A 30 -27.89 13.77 22.21
CA ARG A 30 -28.79 14.93 22.20
C ARG A 30 -28.13 16.12 22.94
N ILE A 31 -28.07 17.27 22.28
CA ILE A 31 -27.74 18.54 22.95
C ILE A 31 -29.04 19.07 23.55
N VAL A 32 -29.04 19.33 24.86
CA VAL A 32 -30.21 19.91 25.54
C VAL A 32 -29.82 21.31 26.00
N GLU A 33 -30.28 22.32 25.24
CA GLU A 33 -30.30 23.68 25.76
C GLU A 33 -31.32 23.75 26.90
N ALA A 34 -30.87 24.13 28.09
CA ALA A 34 -31.75 24.42 29.20
C ALA A 34 -32.40 25.80 28.96
N SER A 35 -33.48 25.83 28.19
CA SER A 35 -34.42 26.96 28.19
C SER A 35 -35.59 26.63 29.12
N SER A 36 -35.86 27.53 30.06
CA SER A 36 -36.92 27.41 31.06
C SER A 36 -38.30 27.84 30.54
N THR A 37 -38.59 27.74 29.23
CA THR A 37 -39.90 28.09 28.67
C THR A 37 -40.32 27.20 27.49
N PRO A 38 -41.55 26.64 27.46
CA PRO A 38 -42.00 25.71 26.43
C PRO A 38 -42.73 26.43 25.28
N VAL A 39 -42.49 25.99 24.02
CA VAL A 39 -43.49 25.70 22.95
C VAL A 39 -42.79 25.46 21.58
N TYR A 40 -42.95 24.23 21.07
CA TYR A 40 -42.93 23.70 19.67
C TYR A 40 -41.71 23.95 18.73
N ARG A 41 -41.08 22.98 18.04
CA ARG A 41 -41.16 21.50 17.86
C ARG A 41 -39.79 21.04 17.25
N PRO A 42 -39.44 19.73 17.25
CA PRO A 42 -38.06 19.24 17.18
C PRO A 42 -37.42 19.32 15.79
N GLN A 43 -36.21 19.88 15.72
CA GLN A 43 -35.28 19.63 14.62
C GLN A 43 -34.70 18.22 14.77
N ALA A 44 -34.85 17.39 13.74
CA ALA A 44 -34.15 16.12 13.65
C ALA A 44 -32.66 16.39 13.42
N ILE A 45 -31.84 16.10 14.44
CA ILE A 45 -30.38 16.07 14.31
C ILE A 45 -30.03 14.61 13.98
N SER A 46 -29.39 14.44 12.81
CA SER A 46 -28.90 13.17 12.29
C SER A 46 -27.95 12.48 13.28
N MET A 47 -28.16 11.18 13.48
CA MET A 47 -27.27 10.32 14.25
C MET A 47 -26.03 10.00 13.41
N VAL A 48 -24.85 10.40 13.90
CA VAL A 48 -23.58 9.86 13.39
C VAL A 48 -23.39 8.51 14.06
N ALA A 49 -23.48 7.43 13.28
CA ALA A 49 -23.06 6.11 13.73
C ALA A 49 -21.53 6.08 13.77
N MET A 50 -20.95 6.07 14.97
CA MET A 50 -19.55 5.70 15.15
C MET A 50 -19.47 4.21 15.49
N GLY A 51 -18.50 3.54 14.89
CA GLY A 51 -18.33 2.09 14.94
C GLY A 51 -18.23 1.52 16.35
N SER A 52 -18.68 0.26 16.49
CA SER A 52 -18.60 -0.52 17.72
C SER A 52 -17.17 -0.99 17.99
N THR A 53 -16.70 -0.81 19.22
CA THR A 53 -15.54 -1.56 19.75
C THR A 53 -15.85 -2.06 21.15
N SER A 54 -15.59 -3.34 21.41
CA SER A 54 -15.71 -4.00 22.71
C SER A 54 -14.64 -3.52 23.71
N MET A 55 -15.03 -3.20 24.94
CA MET A 55 -14.13 -2.84 26.05
C MET A 55 -13.95 -3.99 27.06
N PRO A 56 -12.73 -4.26 27.59
CA PRO A 56 -12.49 -5.13 28.74
C PRO A 56 -12.28 -4.31 30.05
N PRO A 57 -12.18 -4.92 31.26
CA PRO A 57 -13.21 -4.83 32.28
C PRO A 57 -12.80 -3.92 33.46
N HIS A 58 -13.35 -2.71 33.51
CA HIS A 58 -13.55 -2.01 34.78
C HIS A 58 -14.98 -1.45 34.81
N ALA A 59 -15.83 -2.14 35.59
CA ALA A 59 -17.25 -1.88 35.81
C ALA A 59 -18.08 -1.71 34.51
N THR A 60 -18.64 -2.81 34.03
CA THR A 60 -19.71 -2.84 33.01
C THR A 60 -20.82 -1.86 33.40
N ARG A 61 -20.81 -0.67 32.79
CA ARG A 61 -21.95 0.24 32.85
C ARG A 61 -23.02 -0.34 31.94
N GLY A 62 -24.20 -0.61 32.49
CA GLY A 62 -25.38 -1.07 31.75
C GLY A 62 -25.91 0.01 30.81
N ASN A 63 -27.19 -0.07 30.43
CA ASN A 63 -27.78 1.01 29.65
C ASN A 63 -27.99 2.26 30.53
N GLY A 64 -27.80 3.46 29.99
CA GLY A 64 -27.99 4.70 30.75
C GLY A 64 -27.54 5.97 30.04
N PHE A 65 -27.74 7.11 30.71
CA PHE A 65 -27.42 8.45 30.23
C PHE A 65 -26.14 9.01 30.84
N GLU A 66 -25.21 9.48 30.02
CA GLU A 66 -24.06 10.27 30.47
C GLU A 66 -24.29 11.78 30.21
N TYR A 67 -24.02 12.59 31.23
CA TYR A 67 -24.18 14.04 31.26
C TYR A 67 -22.81 14.71 31.29
N LEU A 68 -22.61 15.66 30.40
CA LEU A 68 -21.43 16.52 30.35
C LEU A 68 -21.77 17.93 30.78
N VAL A 69 -20.95 18.47 31.69
CA VAL A 69 -21.10 19.81 32.26
C VAL A 69 -19.75 20.52 32.23
N VAL A 70 -19.75 21.78 31.82
CA VAL A 70 -18.62 22.70 32.02
C VAL A 70 -18.83 23.43 33.34
N ASP A 71 -17.85 23.32 34.22
CA ASP A 71 -17.76 24.15 35.42
C ASP A 71 -17.01 25.43 35.05
N TYR A 72 -17.76 26.51 34.80
CA TYR A 72 -17.18 27.78 34.35
C TYR A 72 -16.36 28.48 35.45
N ASP A 73 -16.57 28.15 36.72
CA ASP A 73 -15.81 28.76 37.81
C ASP A 73 -14.43 28.08 37.96
N THR A 74 -14.33 26.77 37.69
CA THR A 74 -13.05 26.02 37.77
C THR A 74 -12.37 25.74 36.43
N HIS A 75 -13.01 26.09 35.31
CA HIS A 75 -12.58 25.75 33.93
C HIS A 75 -12.43 24.24 33.67
N GLU A 76 -13.07 23.40 34.48
CA GLU A 76 -13.04 21.94 34.35
C GLU A 76 -14.30 21.40 33.66
N LYS A 77 -14.11 20.38 32.83
CA LYS A 77 -15.18 19.60 32.22
C LYS A 77 -15.43 18.37 33.06
N LYS A 78 -16.69 18.12 33.41
CA LYS A 78 -17.09 17.01 34.27
C LYS A 78 -18.13 16.15 33.57
N ALA A 79 -17.99 14.83 33.67
CA ALA A 79 -18.95 13.84 33.19
C ALA A 79 -19.62 13.10 34.35
N ARG A 80 -20.91 12.80 34.24
CA ARG A 80 -21.68 12.02 35.21
C ARG A 80 -22.57 11.04 34.47
N TYR A 81 -22.52 9.77 34.86
CA TYR A 81 -23.38 8.72 34.32
C TYR A 81 -24.58 8.44 35.22
N THR A 82 -25.74 8.17 34.62
CA THR A 82 -26.98 7.75 35.26
C THR A 82 -27.46 6.49 34.56
N ASP A 83 -27.63 5.38 35.28
CA ASP A 83 -28.13 4.14 34.67
C ASP A 83 -29.63 4.23 34.31
N GLU A 84 -30.13 3.22 33.59
CA GLU A 84 -31.55 3.10 33.19
C GLU A 84 -32.52 3.03 34.39
N ASN A 85 -32.01 2.69 35.58
CA ASN A 85 -32.77 2.66 36.83
C ASN A 85 -32.76 4.01 37.58
N GLY A 86 -32.04 5.01 37.06
CA GLY A 86 -31.96 6.36 37.61
C GLY A 86 -30.85 6.56 38.66
N ASN A 87 -30.00 5.56 38.92
CA ASN A 87 -28.89 5.68 39.85
C ASN A 87 -27.76 6.50 39.23
N ARG A 88 -27.23 7.47 39.97
CA ARG A 88 -26.26 8.46 39.46
C ARG A 88 -24.88 8.24 40.05
N THR A 89 -23.85 8.39 39.22
CA THR A 89 -22.45 8.46 39.63
C THR A 89 -22.05 9.89 40.02
N ASP A 90 -20.93 10.03 40.72
CA ASP A 90 -20.33 11.35 40.95
C ASP A 90 -19.77 11.96 39.65
N TYR A 91 -19.57 13.27 39.66
CA TYR A 91 -18.95 13.98 38.54
C TYR A 91 -17.45 13.67 38.48
N ILE A 92 -16.98 13.18 37.34
CA ILE A 92 -15.57 12.85 37.09
C ILE A 92 -14.99 13.88 36.11
N PRO A 93 -13.82 14.48 36.39
CA PRO A 93 -13.19 15.41 35.46
C PRO A 93 -12.73 14.68 34.19
N VAL A 94 -12.99 15.27 33.03
CA VAL A 94 -12.71 14.71 31.69
C VAL A 94 -11.92 15.67 30.79
N GLY A 95 -11.49 16.82 31.31
CA GLY A 95 -10.65 17.79 30.60
C GLY A 95 -10.78 19.22 31.15
N ALA A 96 -10.01 20.16 30.62
CA ALA A 96 -10.13 21.60 30.90
C ALA A 96 -10.59 22.35 29.64
N THR A 97 -11.17 23.55 29.78
CA THR A 97 -11.53 24.40 28.61
C THR A 97 -10.35 25.27 28.18
N THR A 98 -10.27 25.59 26.88
CA THR A 98 -9.22 26.48 26.33
C THR A 98 -9.56 27.98 26.38
N GLY A 99 -10.74 28.36 26.91
CA GLY A 99 -11.16 29.74 27.13
C GLY A 99 -12.60 29.89 27.64
N GLU A 100 -13.00 31.12 27.97
CA GLU A 100 -14.33 31.45 28.54
C GLU A 100 -15.50 31.37 27.54
N SER A 101 -15.24 31.05 26.26
CA SER A 101 -16.25 31.05 25.16
C SER A 101 -16.18 29.79 24.29
N THR A 102 -16.04 28.62 24.92
CA THR A 102 -15.95 27.31 24.25
C THR A 102 -17.19 26.45 24.47
N ASP A 103 -17.79 25.95 23.39
CA ASP A 103 -18.87 24.94 23.45
C ASP A 103 -18.32 23.51 23.34
N ILE A 104 -18.82 22.59 24.16
CA ILE A 104 -18.51 21.16 24.07
C ILE A 104 -19.42 20.51 23.03
N ILE A 105 -18.82 19.98 21.97
CA ILE A 105 -19.52 19.29 20.90
C ILE A 105 -19.25 17.79 20.84
N GLY A 106 -18.67 17.16 21.87
CA GLY A 106 -18.62 15.69 21.99
C GLY A 106 -17.39 15.18 22.74
N ILE A 107 -17.43 13.90 23.13
CA ILE A 107 -16.25 13.15 23.57
C ILE A 107 -16.18 11.89 22.71
N ASP A 108 -15.01 11.62 22.12
CA ASP A 108 -14.66 10.33 21.56
C ASP A 108 -13.78 9.57 22.56
N ARG A 109 -14.19 8.37 22.98
CA ARG A 109 -13.36 7.49 23.82
C ARG A 109 -12.75 6.36 22.99
N SER A 110 -11.88 6.71 22.07
CA SER A 110 -10.90 5.77 21.51
C SER A 110 -9.79 5.54 22.55
N GLY A 111 -10.05 4.67 23.53
CA GLY A 111 -9.14 4.36 24.65
C GLY A 111 -9.48 5.08 25.98
N SER A 112 -8.74 4.76 27.04
CA SER A 112 -9.03 5.13 28.44
C SER A 112 -9.01 6.65 28.76
N ASN A 113 -8.64 7.52 27.81
CA ASN A 113 -8.37 8.93 28.08
C ASN A 113 -9.18 9.96 27.25
N GLY A 114 -10.26 9.54 26.58
CA GLY A 114 -11.33 10.40 26.03
C GLY A 114 -10.93 11.74 25.40
N THR A 115 -10.86 11.80 24.08
CA THR A 115 -10.66 13.05 23.31
C THR A 115 -11.90 13.92 23.36
N VAL A 116 -11.79 15.18 23.79
CA VAL A 116 -12.91 16.14 23.79
C VAL A 116 -12.81 17.06 22.57
N LEU A 117 -13.86 17.06 21.73
CA LEU A 117 -13.96 18.00 20.60
C LEU A 117 -14.52 19.35 21.07
N GLU A 118 -13.77 20.42 20.83
CA GLU A 118 -14.13 21.80 21.16
C GLU A 118 -14.37 22.66 19.92
N ARG A 119 -15.35 23.58 20.02
CA ARG A 119 -15.50 24.69 19.07
C ARG A 119 -15.41 26.02 19.82
N VAL A 120 -14.50 26.88 19.38
CA VAL A 120 -14.28 28.22 19.98
C VAL A 120 -14.84 29.29 19.04
N TYR A 121 -15.61 30.24 19.58
CA TYR A 121 -16.12 31.38 18.81
C TYR A 121 -15.40 32.67 19.19
N ASN A 122 -14.95 33.43 18.18
CA ASN A 122 -14.54 34.83 18.32
C ASN A 122 -15.57 35.72 17.59
N PRO A 123 -15.90 36.92 18.10
CA PRO A 123 -16.83 37.88 17.49
C PRO A 123 -16.62 38.23 15.99
N SER A 124 -15.51 37.87 15.34
CA SER A 124 -15.27 38.13 13.90
C SER A 124 -15.58 36.97 12.93
N GLY A 125 -16.18 35.87 13.39
CA GLY A 125 -16.59 34.73 12.55
C GLY A 125 -15.56 33.60 12.47
N LEU A 126 -16.07 32.38 12.65
CA LEU A 126 -15.41 31.07 12.80
C LEU A 126 -14.12 30.84 11.98
N TYR A 127 -13.06 30.33 12.65
CA TYR A 127 -12.24 29.22 12.14
C TYR A 127 -11.31 28.67 13.24
N ALA A 128 -11.64 27.52 13.82
CA ALA A 128 -10.73 26.46 14.28
C ALA A 128 -11.55 25.35 14.98
N GLU A 129 -11.48 24.13 14.46
CA GLU A 129 -11.83 22.93 15.20
C GLU A 129 -10.54 22.46 15.87
N TYR A 130 -10.48 22.55 17.19
CA TYR A 130 -9.31 22.10 17.92
C TYR A 130 -9.52 20.63 18.27
N ILE A 131 -8.72 19.77 17.66
CA ILE A 131 -8.40 18.49 18.27
C ILE A 131 -7.32 18.82 19.28
N THR A 132 -7.71 19.02 20.53
CA THR A 132 -6.73 19.01 21.62
C THR A 132 -6.33 17.54 21.76
N GLU A 133 -5.35 17.09 20.97
CA GLU A 133 -4.67 15.83 21.28
C GLU A 133 -4.07 16.02 22.66
N THR A 134 -4.68 15.40 23.66
CA THR A 134 -4.02 15.17 24.94
C THR A 134 -2.68 14.51 24.62
N PRO A 135 -1.59 14.93 25.30
CA PRO A 135 -0.31 14.24 25.18
C PRO A 135 -0.56 12.75 25.28
N LYS A 136 -0.22 12.00 24.22
CA LYS A 136 -0.52 10.56 24.10
C LYS A 136 -0.20 9.90 25.43
N GLN A 137 -1.18 9.30 26.09
CA GLN A 137 -0.96 8.69 27.39
C GLN A 137 -0.38 7.30 27.20
N CYS A 138 0.82 7.11 27.71
CA CYS A 138 1.46 5.82 27.83
C CYS A 138 1.38 5.34 29.29
N CYS A 139 1.59 4.05 29.48
CA CYS A 139 1.64 3.43 30.78
C CYS A 139 2.92 2.61 30.96
N LEU A 140 3.33 2.50 32.22
CA LEU A 140 4.41 1.65 32.69
C LEU A 140 3.86 0.76 33.81
N ARG A 141 4.25 -0.51 33.81
CA ARG A 141 4.04 -1.46 34.91
C ARG A 141 5.38 -1.90 35.46
N THR A 142 5.42 -2.23 36.73
CA THR A 142 6.59 -2.87 37.34
C THR A 142 6.35 -4.35 37.55
N SER A 143 7.40 -5.15 37.45
CA SER A 143 7.41 -6.58 37.78
C SER A 143 8.65 -6.92 38.61
N VAL A 144 8.62 -8.07 39.26
CA VAL A 144 9.74 -8.64 40.03
C VAL A 144 10.16 -9.94 39.37
N SER A 145 11.47 -10.14 39.22
CA SER A 145 12.08 -11.36 38.69
C SER A 145 13.23 -11.82 39.61
N PRO A 146 13.38 -13.12 39.87
CA PRO A 146 12.49 -14.20 39.46
C PRO A 146 11.21 -14.22 40.31
N ALA A 147 10.23 -15.06 39.94
CA ALA A 147 8.92 -15.09 40.62
C ALA A 147 9.03 -15.52 42.10
N GLU A 148 10.06 -16.30 42.43
CA GLU A 148 10.43 -16.73 43.78
C GLU A 148 10.77 -15.54 44.69
N ALA A 149 11.43 -14.51 44.16
CA ALA A 149 11.71 -13.28 44.91
C ALA A 149 10.42 -12.54 45.27
N ALA A 150 9.48 -12.48 44.32
CA ALA A 150 8.15 -11.89 44.56
C ALA A 150 7.37 -12.67 45.63
N ALA A 151 7.44 -14.01 45.59
CA ALA A 151 6.84 -14.87 46.60
C ALA A 151 7.49 -14.72 47.99
N ALA A 152 8.78 -14.38 48.03
CA ALA A 152 9.54 -14.10 49.26
C ALA A 152 9.32 -12.68 49.84
N GLY A 153 8.51 -11.84 49.19
CA GLY A 153 8.15 -10.50 49.68
C GLY A 153 8.85 -9.34 48.97
N ALA A 154 9.70 -9.61 47.97
CA ALA A 154 10.27 -8.56 47.12
C ALA A 154 9.14 -7.85 46.34
N SER A 155 9.21 -6.53 46.26
CA SER A 155 8.18 -5.74 45.55
C SER A 155 8.79 -4.63 44.70
N ALA A 156 8.06 -4.23 43.66
CA ALA A 156 8.44 -3.12 42.78
C ALA A 156 7.26 -2.15 42.65
N THR A 157 7.49 -0.86 42.89
CA THR A 157 6.47 0.19 42.92
C THR A 157 6.80 1.34 41.95
N PRO A 158 5.79 2.02 41.37
CA PRO A 158 4.37 1.71 41.41
C PRO A 158 4.02 0.52 40.48
N SER A 159 3.07 -0.33 40.88
CA SER A 159 2.58 -1.45 40.06
C SER A 159 1.99 -1.01 38.72
N TYR A 160 1.54 0.24 38.64
CA TYR A 160 1.07 0.90 37.43
C TYR A 160 1.27 2.41 37.53
N ALA A 161 1.79 3.01 36.46
CA ALA A 161 1.85 4.44 36.26
C ALA A 161 1.35 4.80 34.86
N SER A 162 0.67 5.95 34.74
CA SER A 162 0.23 6.49 33.46
C SER A 162 0.54 7.98 33.37
N GLY A 163 0.99 8.41 32.20
CA GLY A 163 1.37 9.80 31.92
C GLY A 163 1.66 10.00 30.44
N PRO A 164 2.10 11.19 30.02
CA PRO A 164 2.49 11.44 28.63
C PRO A 164 3.56 10.45 28.13
N CYS A 165 3.45 9.97 26.90
CA CYS A 165 4.44 9.10 26.29
C CYS A 165 5.82 9.76 26.29
N GLY A 166 6.84 9.03 26.73
CA GLY A 166 8.20 9.52 26.95
C GLY A 166 8.43 10.23 28.29
N SER A 167 7.40 10.42 29.13
CA SER A 167 7.59 10.93 30.49
C SER A 167 8.18 9.85 31.41
N GLN A 168 8.90 10.30 32.43
CA GLN A 168 9.58 9.43 33.40
C GLN A 168 8.80 9.38 34.72
N VAL A 169 8.79 8.21 35.35
CA VAL A 169 8.24 7.98 36.69
C VAL A 169 9.29 7.29 37.55
N TYR A 170 9.37 7.65 38.82
CA TYR A 170 10.23 6.93 39.77
C TYR A 170 9.70 5.53 39.98
N VAL A 171 10.57 4.54 39.79
CA VAL A 171 10.33 3.14 40.17
C VAL A 171 11.24 2.77 41.33
N SER A 172 10.71 2.05 42.31
CA SER A 172 11.41 1.63 43.52
C SER A 172 11.22 0.14 43.78
N ALA A 173 12.30 -0.56 44.04
CA ALA A 173 12.33 -1.95 44.45
C ALA A 173 12.49 -2.01 45.97
N THR A 174 11.86 -3.00 46.60
CA THR A 174 11.96 -3.27 48.04
C THR A 174 12.47 -4.68 48.20
N GLU A 175 13.61 -4.84 48.86
CA GLU A 175 14.15 -6.13 49.28
C GLU A 175 13.30 -6.67 50.44
N PRO A 176 13.00 -7.98 50.49
CA PRO A 176 12.39 -8.61 51.65
C PRO A 176 13.39 -8.69 52.82
N ASP A 177 12.89 -8.79 54.06
CA ASP A 177 13.74 -8.71 55.26
C ASP A 177 14.77 -9.86 55.39
N GLU A 178 14.68 -10.98 54.64
CA GLU A 178 15.68 -12.06 54.68
C GLU A 178 15.88 -12.75 53.30
N ASN A 179 17.15 -12.90 52.90
CA ASN A 179 17.70 -13.78 51.84
C ASN A 179 17.55 -13.39 50.36
N TRP A 180 17.25 -12.15 49.98
CA TRP A 180 17.26 -11.71 48.57
C TRP A 180 17.89 -10.32 48.40
N VAL A 181 18.81 -10.19 47.45
CA VAL A 181 19.51 -8.94 47.13
C VAL A 181 19.03 -8.42 45.78
N PHE A 182 18.74 -7.12 45.70
CA PHE A 182 18.40 -6.45 44.45
C PHE A 182 19.64 -6.30 43.57
N LEU A 183 19.53 -6.73 42.31
CA LEU A 183 20.62 -6.64 41.33
C LEU A 183 20.54 -5.36 40.50
N ASN A 184 19.47 -5.23 39.72
CA ASN A 184 19.27 -4.13 38.78
C ASN A 184 17.82 -4.05 38.26
N TRP A 185 17.53 -2.95 37.58
CA TRP A 185 16.34 -2.78 36.76
C TRP A 185 16.60 -3.17 35.31
N SER A 186 15.61 -3.80 34.66
CA SER A 186 15.61 -4.08 33.21
C SER A 186 14.29 -3.68 32.55
N GLY A 187 14.28 -3.62 31.21
CA GLY A 187 13.11 -3.22 30.42
C GLY A 187 12.94 -1.70 30.33
N ALA A 188 11.80 -1.19 30.81
CA ALA A 188 11.45 0.23 30.74
C ALA A 188 12.21 1.11 31.74
N ALA A 189 13.00 0.50 32.63
CA ALA A 189 13.91 1.14 33.58
C ALA A 189 15.29 0.46 33.49
N SER A 190 16.35 1.16 33.92
CA SER A 190 17.70 0.60 34.00
C SER A 190 18.48 1.18 35.17
N GLY A 191 19.50 0.45 35.63
CA GLY A 191 20.40 0.84 36.71
C GLY A 191 20.38 -0.12 37.90
N SER A 192 21.40 -0.06 38.73
CA SER A 192 21.62 -0.93 39.90
C SER A 192 21.16 -0.32 41.23
N ASN A 193 20.54 0.86 41.21
CA ASN A 193 19.98 1.48 42.40
C ASN A 193 18.55 0.98 42.64
N LEU A 194 18.19 0.75 43.92
CA LEU A 194 16.83 0.38 44.34
C LEU A 194 15.76 1.35 43.81
N VAL A 195 16.11 2.63 43.63
CA VAL A 195 15.24 3.66 43.02
C VAL A 195 15.87 4.16 41.72
N THR A 196 15.11 4.16 40.62
CA THR A 196 15.52 4.73 39.32
C THR A 196 14.32 5.33 38.57
N ASN A 197 14.55 5.85 37.35
CA ASN A 197 13.49 6.35 36.47
C ASN A 197 13.08 5.29 35.43
N GLY A 198 11.78 4.98 35.38
CA GLY A 198 11.16 4.21 34.30
C GLY A 198 10.54 5.13 33.25
N THR A 199 10.66 4.78 31.97
CA THR A 199 10.10 5.57 30.85
C THR A 199 8.79 4.96 30.37
N MET A 200 7.72 5.76 30.35
CA MET A 200 6.39 5.34 29.90
C MET A 200 6.27 5.41 28.37
N ASN A 201 6.40 4.28 27.67
CA ASN A 201 6.30 4.20 26.21
C ASN A 201 5.22 3.22 25.70
N GLY A 202 4.67 2.37 26.57
CA GLY A 202 3.70 1.34 26.22
C GLY A 202 2.28 1.88 26.29
N ARG A 203 1.39 1.31 25.48
CA ARG A 203 0.00 1.80 25.34
C ARG A 203 -0.94 0.81 25.96
N ILE A 204 -1.86 1.26 26.81
CA ILE A 204 -2.88 0.40 27.43
C ILE A 204 -3.61 -0.40 26.33
N PRO A 205 -3.73 -1.75 26.46
CA PRO A 205 -3.37 -2.57 27.61
C PRO A 205 -1.89 -3.01 27.71
N ASN A 206 -1.11 -2.83 26.65
CA ASN A 206 0.30 -3.22 26.50
C ASN A 206 1.28 -2.15 27.05
N CYS A 207 1.29 -1.97 28.37
CA CYS A 207 2.22 -1.05 29.06
C CYS A 207 3.69 -1.48 28.91
N SER A 208 4.63 -0.51 28.97
CA SER A 208 6.05 -0.84 29.11
C SER A 208 6.28 -1.49 30.47
N ILE A 209 7.16 -2.49 30.55
CA ILE A 209 7.43 -3.21 31.81
C ILE A 209 8.83 -2.86 32.31
N ALA A 210 8.93 -2.37 33.55
CA ALA A 210 10.18 -2.21 34.28
C ALA A 210 10.32 -3.36 35.29
N THR A 211 11.30 -4.23 35.09
CA THR A 211 11.50 -5.42 35.93
C THR A 211 12.59 -5.15 36.96
N ALA A 212 12.30 -5.37 38.25
CA ALA A 212 13.29 -5.40 39.32
C ALA A 212 13.83 -6.83 39.44
N ASN A 213 15.14 -7.01 39.22
CA ASN A 213 15.79 -8.32 39.28
C ASN A 213 16.45 -8.52 40.65
N PHE A 214 16.25 -9.70 41.24
CA PHE A 214 16.78 -10.09 42.54
C PHE A 214 17.50 -11.43 42.44
N GLU A 215 18.45 -11.68 43.35
CA GLU A 215 19.08 -12.98 43.55
C GLU A 215 19.06 -13.37 45.04
N PRO A 216 19.06 -14.67 45.38
CA PRO A 216 19.12 -15.08 46.78
C PRO A 216 20.49 -14.73 47.40
N GLU A 217 20.48 -14.18 48.62
CA GLU A 217 21.68 -13.86 49.38
C GLU A 217 22.42 -15.16 49.73
N SER A 218 23.61 -15.37 49.16
CA SER A 218 24.38 -16.60 49.37
C SER A 218 24.94 -16.62 50.80
N GLU A 219 24.49 -17.56 51.63
CA GLU A 219 25.09 -17.85 52.94
C GLU A 219 26.60 -18.09 52.79
N SER A 220 27.41 -17.21 53.38
CA SER A 220 28.83 -17.43 53.51
C SER A 220 29.13 -18.37 54.68
N SER A 221 29.47 -19.63 54.41
CA SER A 221 30.49 -20.32 55.23
C SER A 221 31.07 -21.57 54.54
N GLY A 222 32.37 -21.76 54.72
CA GLY A 222 32.96 -23.10 54.86
C GLY A 222 33.37 -23.82 53.58
N VAL A 223 34.67 -23.75 53.29
CA VAL A 223 35.40 -24.61 52.34
C VAL A 223 34.97 -26.09 52.40
N LYS A 224 34.42 -26.63 51.29
CA LYS A 224 34.91 -27.81 50.54
C LYS A 224 33.97 -28.23 49.37
N THR A 225 34.57 -28.33 48.18
CA THR A 225 34.21 -29.14 46.99
C THR A 225 32.93 -28.87 46.18
N ALA A 226 33.17 -28.42 44.93
CA ALA A 226 32.49 -28.62 43.64
C ALA A 226 30.95 -28.47 43.50
N ASN A 227 30.52 -27.46 42.74
CA ASN A 227 29.34 -27.56 41.87
C ASN A 227 29.39 -26.50 40.73
N PRO A 228 29.32 -26.89 39.45
CA PRO A 228 29.13 -25.93 38.36
C PRO A 228 27.67 -25.45 38.43
N ALA A 229 27.46 -24.16 38.66
CA ALA A 229 26.16 -23.56 38.36
C ALA A 229 25.97 -23.67 36.84
N SER A 230 25.05 -24.54 36.41
CA SER A 230 24.54 -24.53 35.04
C SER A 230 23.83 -23.20 34.83
N PRO A 231 24.25 -22.34 33.90
CA PRO A 231 23.38 -21.27 33.44
C PRO A 231 22.30 -21.97 32.60
N ASP A 232 21.05 -21.89 33.02
CA ASP A 232 19.93 -22.21 32.15
C ASP A 232 20.00 -21.27 30.94
N GLY A 233 20.07 -21.81 29.72
CA GLY A 233 19.94 -21.03 28.48
C GLY A 233 21.24 -20.57 27.79
N VAL A 234 22.35 -21.33 27.85
CA VAL A 234 23.56 -20.99 27.06
C VAL A 234 23.47 -21.51 25.62
N TYR A 235 23.67 -20.61 24.66
CA TYR A 235 23.58 -20.83 23.22
C TYR A 235 24.78 -21.63 22.66
N PRO A 236 24.62 -22.41 21.57
CA PRO A 236 25.74 -23.03 20.88
C PRO A 236 26.76 -22.01 20.33
N GLN A 237 26.32 -20.81 19.96
CA GLN A 237 27.22 -19.77 19.43
C GLN A 237 27.77 -18.82 20.48
N ASP A 238 27.26 -18.84 21.70
CA ASP A 238 27.89 -18.08 22.77
C ASP A 238 29.13 -18.87 23.21
N PRO A 239 30.31 -18.24 23.27
CA PRO A 239 31.48 -18.89 23.85
C PRO A 239 31.11 -19.34 25.25
N ILE A 240 31.01 -20.66 25.45
CA ILE A 240 30.67 -21.20 26.77
C ILE A 240 31.87 -20.95 27.65
N ALA A 241 31.83 -19.86 28.41
CA ALA A 241 32.94 -19.37 29.21
C ALA A 241 32.90 -20.02 30.61
N TYR A 242 33.77 -20.99 30.85
CA TYR A 242 33.88 -21.62 32.17
C TYR A 242 34.92 -20.91 33.03
N ARG A 243 34.52 -20.43 34.22
CA ARG A 243 35.46 -19.96 35.23
C ARG A 243 36.04 -21.17 35.98
N LEU A 244 37.33 -21.42 35.83
CA LEU A 244 38.07 -22.41 36.63
C LEU A 244 38.85 -21.67 37.72
N ASP A 245 38.48 -21.88 38.99
CA ASP A 245 39.25 -21.40 40.14
C ASP A 245 40.28 -22.47 40.53
N LEU A 246 41.55 -22.21 40.23
CA LEU A 246 42.65 -23.11 40.54
C LEU A 246 43.29 -22.73 41.88
N SER A 247 43.51 -23.72 42.75
CA SER A 247 44.30 -23.57 43.98
C SER A 247 45.36 -24.64 44.05
N TRP A 248 46.62 -24.25 44.31
CA TRP A 248 47.76 -25.16 44.41
C TRP A 248 48.34 -25.13 45.83
N LYS A 249 48.86 -26.28 46.26
CA LYS A 249 49.39 -26.45 47.63
C LYS A 249 50.88 -26.10 47.79
N ASN A 250 51.61 -25.86 46.71
CA ASN A 250 53.03 -25.49 46.76
C ASN A 250 53.49 -24.68 45.52
N PRO A 251 54.32 -23.64 45.67
CA PRO A 251 54.75 -22.76 44.58
C PRO A 251 55.87 -23.33 43.68
N VAL A 252 56.11 -24.65 43.68
CA VAL A 252 57.32 -25.25 43.06
C VAL A 252 57.03 -26.44 42.13
N GLU A 253 55.77 -26.79 41.87
CA GLU A 253 55.42 -27.83 40.91
C GLU A 253 54.59 -27.25 39.76
N ASP A 254 54.99 -27.54 38.52
CA ASP A 254 54.29 -27.14 37.31
C ASP A 254 52.88 -27.76 37.32
N ALA A 255 51.82 -26.93 37.31
CA ALA A 255 50.47 -27.42 37.12
C ALA A 255 50.28 -27.87 35.66
N ILE A 256 50.12 -29.18 35.44
CA ILE A 256 49.88 -29.74 34.09
C ILE A 256 48.36 -29.89 33.90
N ILE A 257 47.78 -29.08 33.01
CA ILE A 257 46.38 -29.24 32.59
C ILE A 257 46.36 -30.18 31.39
N GLN A 258 45.80 -31.38 31.55
CA GLN A 258 45.65 -32.38 30.48
C GLN A 258 44.21 -32.41 29.96
N ILE A 259 43.98 -31.85 28.77
CA ILE A 259 42.72 -32.08 28.06
C ILE A 259 42.85 -33.43 27.35
N THR A 260 42.43 -34.51 28.02
CA THR A 260 42.38 -35.85 27.42
C THR A 260 40.97 -36.17 26.98
N ASP A 261 40.85 -36.72 25.79
CA ASP A 261 39.59 -37.22 25.26
C ASP A 261 39.44 -38.73 25.56
N PRO A 262 38.46 -39.15 26.39
CA PRO A 262 38.40 -40.54 26.83
C PRO A 262 37.59 -41.49 25.92
N TYR A 263 36.92 -41.05 24.83
CA TYR A 263 36.04 -41.97 24.06
C TYR A 263 36.06 -41.85 22.52
N PRO A 264 36.15 -42.99 21.79
CA PRO A 264 36.17 -43.04 20.33
C PRO A 264 34.75 -43.09 19.73
N TRP A 265 34.21 -41.94 19.35
CA TRP A 265 33.04 -41.81 18.47
C TRP A 265 33.39 -40.82 17.34
N PRO A 266 32.75 -40.87 16.16
CA PRO A 266 33.16 -40.09 14.99
C PRO A 266 33.02 -38.58 15.28
N ARG A 267 34.10 -37.81 15.08
CA ARG A 267 34.20 -36.39 15.47
C ARG A 267 34.29 -35.42 14.31
N VAL A 268 33.64 -34.27 14.50
CA VAL A 268 33.92 -32.98 13.86
C VAL A 268 34.75 -32.16 14.84
N GLU A 269 35.87 -31.61 14.39
CA GLU A 269 36.79 -30.82 15.21
C GLU A 269 36.32 -29.35 15.30
N TYR A 270 36.25 -28.80 16.51
CA TYR A 270 36.03 -27.37 16.72
C TYR A 270 37.32 -26.71 17.23
N SER A 271 37.76 -25.65 16.55
CA SER A 271 38.92 -24.85 16.97
C SER A 271 38.52 -23.83 18.03
N GLY A 272 38.99 -23.98 19.27
CA GLY A 272 38.78 -23.00 20.35
C GLY A 272 40.09 -22.33 20.79
N GLY A 273 40.00 -21.08 21.25
CA GLY A 273 41.11 -20.34 21.87
C GLY A 273 40.98 -20.29 23.39
N LEU A 274 42.06 -20.59 24.12
CA LEU A 274 42.13 -20.39 25.57
C LEU A 274 42.71 -19.00 25.87
N GLN A 275 41.94 -18.12 26.53
CA GLN A 275 42.45 -16.85 27.04
C GLN A 275 42.83 -16.99 28.52
N TRP A 276 44.13 -16.94 28.79
CA TRP A 276 44.67 -16.94 30.14
C TRP A 276 44.86 -15.50 30.64
N GLY A 277 44.58 -15.25 31.92
CA GLY A 277 44.92 -13.97 32.56
C GLY A 277 46.44 -13.68 32.52
N PRO A 278 46.89 -12.47 32.90
CA PRO A 278 48.23 -11.96 32.62
C PRO A 278 49.41 -12.72 33.27
N TYR A 279 49.15 -13.77 34.04
CA TYR A 279 50.14 -14.48 34.85
C TYR A 279 50.64 -15.81 34.24
N ILE A 280 49.97 -16.33 33.21
CA ILE A 280 50.24 -17.66 32.63
C ILE A 280 50.30 -17.58 31.11
N ASN A 281 51.34 -18.15 30.51
CA ASN A 281 51.49 -18.27 29.06
C ASN A 281 51.44 -19.75 28.66
N CYS A 282 50.41 -20.13 27.90
CA CYS A 282 50.18 -21.52 27.51
C CYS A 282 50.33 -21.72 26.00
N GLN A 283 50.98 -22.82 25.61
CA GLN A 283 51.14 -23.23 24.22
C GLN A 283 50.41 -24.56 23.98
N HIS A 284 49.54 -24.58 22.98
CA HIS A 284 48.88 -25.79 22.50
C HIS A 284 49.80 -26.53 21.52
N ASN A 285 50.10 -27.79 21.83
CA ASN A 285 50.78 -28.71 20.93
C ASN A 285 49.75 -29.55 20.17
N ALA A 286 49.51 -29.18 18.92
CA ALA A 286 48.53 -29.81 18.05
C ALA A 286 48.82 -31.30 17.74
N THR A 287 50.06 -31.76 17.89
CA THR A 287 50.46 -33.14 17.53
C THR A 287 50.11 -34.17 18.61
N ASN A 288 50.01 -33.76 19.87
CA ASN A 288 49.71 -34.66 20.98
C ASN A 288 48.56 -34.16 21.87
N HIS A 289 47.85 -33.14 21.40
CA HIS A 289 46.68 -32.55 22.07
C HIS A 289 46.95 -32.10 23.51
N ARG A 290 48.19 -31.66 23.79
CA ARG A 290 48.56 -31.14 25.12
C ARG A 290 48.68 -29.63 25.10
N VAL A 291 48.14 -28.98 26.13
CA VAL A 291 48.38 -27.57 26.42
C VAL A 291 49.41 -27.51 27.54
N ALA A 292 50.57 -26.91 27.29
CA ALA A 292 51.62 -26.70 28.28
C ALA A 292 51.62 -25.23 28.72
N CYS A 293 51.48 -24.98 30.01
CA CYS A 293 51.42 -23.64 30.59
C CYS A 293 52.68 -23.33 31.38
N SER A 294 53.20 -22.11 31.27
CA SER A 294 54.34 -21.61 32.03
C SER A 294 54.08 -20.18 32.51
N GLY A 295 54.33 -19.88 33.78
CA GLY A 295 54.00 -18.57 34.37
C GLY A 295 54.38 -18.44 35.84
N ASN A 296 54.50 -17.20 36.34
CA ASN A 296 54.79 -16.91 37.73
C ASN A 296 53.47 -16.87 38.53
N PHE A 297 53.18 -17.94 39.25
CA PHE A 297 52.04 -18.01 40.17
C PHE A 297 52.30 -17.14 41.42
N PRO A 298 51.36 -16.27 41.84
CA PRO A 298 51.50 -15.50 43.06
C PRO A 298 51.57 -16.43 44.29
N ALA A 299 52.37 -16.05 45.28
CA ALA A 299 52.67 -16.88 46.46
C ALA A 299 51.55 -16.90 47.54
N SER A 300 50.49 -16.10 47.38
CA SER A 300 49.31 -16.09 48.26
C SER A 300 48.19 -16.92 47.63
N ALA A 301 47.35 -17.53 48.48
CA ALA A 301 46.17 -18.32 48.12
C ALA A 301 45.03 -17.47 47.52
N GLU A 302 45.36 -16.52 46.64
CA GLU A 302 44.39 -15.81 45.82
C GLU A 302 44.06 -16.73 44.64
N GLY A 303 42.84 -17.25 44.61
CA GLY A 303 42.38 -18.12 43.53
C GLY A 303 42.56 -17.44 42.19
N VAL A 304 43.26 -18.10 41.26
CA VAL A 304 43.36 -17.63 39.88
C VAL A 304 42.18 -18.21 39.11
N SER A 305 41.31 -17.31 38.64
CA SER A 305 40.18 -17.61 37.77
C SER A 305 40.60 -17.49 36.31
N THR A 306 40.42 -18.54 35.51
CA THR A 306 40.61 -18.50 34.05
C THR A 306 39.31 -18.81 33.32
N TYR A 307 39.19 -18.39 32.06
CA TYR A 307 38.05 -18.67 31.19
C TYR A 307 38.44 -19.64 30.07
N VAL A 308 37.63 -20.68 29.87
CA VAL A 308 37.71 -21.57 28.70
C VAL A 308 36.49 -21.28 27.85
N SER A 309 36.66 -20.96 26.57
CA SER A 309 35.58 -20.77 25.60
C SER A 309 35.75 -21.69 24.41
N PHE A 310 34.66 -22.32 23.95
CA PHE A 310 34.62 -23.11 22.72
C PHE A 310 33.62 -22.47 21.74
N ASP A 311 33.99 -22.37 20.47
CA ASP A 311 33.04 -22.05 19.39
C ASP A 311 32.33 -23.34 19.00
N THR A 312 30.98 -23.37 19.00
CA THR A 312 30.24 -24.47 18.37
C THR A 312 29.60 -23.99 17.08
N ALA A 313 29.75 -24.76 16.00
CA ALA A 313 29.01 -24.51 14.78
C ALA A 313 27.58 -25.03 14.94
N ALA A 314 26.59 -24.29 14.44
CA ALA A 314 25.24 -24.80 14.33
C ALA A 314 25.25 -25.98 13.33
N THR A 315 25.10 -27.21 13.80
CA THR A 315 24.84 -28.37 12.94
C THR A 315 23.35 -28.69 12.96
N CYS A 316 22.81 -29.10 11.81
CA CYS A 316 21.40 -29.47 11.62
C CYS A 316 21.03 -30.86 12.21
N ASP A 317 21.78 -31.34 13.20
CA ASP A 317 21.69 -32.72 13.64
C ASP A 317 20.65 -32.88 14.76
N ILE A 318 19.52 -33.54 14.44
CA ILE A 318 18.64 -34.15 15.45
C ILE A 318 19.30 -35.46 15.89
N TYR A 319 20.12 -35.41 16.94
CA TYR A 319 20.69 -36.63 17.52
C TYR A 319 19.61 -37.34 18.37
N THR A 320 19.38 -38.63 18.13
CA THR A 320 18.67 -39.51 19.05
C THR A 320 19.69 -40.45 19.67
N THR A 321 19.85 -40.42 21.00
CA THR A 321 20.59 -41.49 21.67
C THR A 321 19.72 -42.73 21.71
N GLU A 322 20.24 -43.89 21.29
CA GLU A 322 19.51 -45.17 21.20
C GLU A 322 18.82 -45.63 22.50
N ASN A 323 19.04 -44.97 23.64
CA ASN A 323 18.59 -45.45 24.96
C ASN A 323 17.94 -44.39 25.89
N SER A 324 17.61 -43.18 25.43
CA SER A 324 16.86 -42.22 26.25
C SER A 324 16.00 -41.27 25.43
N ASN A 325 14.69 -41.26 25.73
CA ASN A 325 13.67 -40.36 25.16
C ASN A 325 13.83 -38.90 25.66
N GLY A 326 15.03 -38.32 25.61
CA GLY A 326 15.30 -36.96 26.10
C GLY A 326 16.25 -36.17 25.20
N PRO A 327 16.26 -34.82 25.29
CA PRO A 327 17.12 -33.96 24.49
C PRO A 327 18.60 -34.31 24.69
N VAL A 328 19.37 -34.16 23.61
CA VAL A 328 20.80 -34.49 23.60
C VAL A 328 21.58 -33.50 24.46
N ARG A 329 22.55 -34.04 25.21
CA ARG A 329 23.46 -33.26 26.05
C ARG A 329 24.79 -33.10 25.33
N ASN A 330 25.13 -31.86 24.95
CA ASN A 330 26.52 -31.56 24.62
C ASN A 330 27.36 -31.73 25.89
N THR A 331 28.31 -32.66 25.87
CA THR A 331 29.15 -32.97 27.03
C THR A 331 30.57 -32.54 26.73
N ALA A 332 31.00 -31.42 27.29
CA ALA A 332 32.40 -31.04 27.35
C ALA A 332 33.00 -31.54 28.67
N ALA A 333 34.11 -32.30 28.61
CA ALA A 333 34.82 -32.77 29.79
C ALA A 333 36.24 -32.19 29.81
N ILE A 334 36.61 -31.59 30.94
CA ILE A 334 37.97 -31.11 31.23
C ILE A 334 38.55 -32.06 32.28
N GLN A 335 39.73 -32.64 32.02
CA GLN A 335 40.41 -33.50 32.98
C GLN A 335 41.56 -32.73 33.66
N ILE A 336 41.64 -32.77 34.99
CA ILE A 336 42.77 -32.18 35.75
C ILE A 336 43.23 -33.24 36.75
N ASP A 337 44.50 -33.63 36.69
CA ASP A 337 45.12 -34.67 37.54
C ASP A 337 44.30 -35.97 37.67
N GLY A 338 43.70 -36.41 36.57
CA GLY A 338 42.91 -37.65 36.51
C GLY A 338 41.44 -37.50 36.93
N PHE A 339 41.00 -36.32 37.39
CA PHE A 339 39.60 -36.04 37.71
C PHE A 339 38.87 -35.43 36.51
N ASN A 340 37.70 -35.99 36.16
CA ASN A 340 36.83 -35.45 35.12
C ASN A 340 35.92 -34.37 35.69
N PHE A 341 35.99 -33.17 35.11
CA PHE A 341 35.10 -32.06 35.36
C PHE A 341 34.25 -31.85 34.11
N GLY A 342 32.96 -32.17 34.17
CA GLY A 342 32.05 -31.96 33.04
C GLY A 342 30.70 -31.45 33.55
N PRO A 343 30.27 -30.23 33.21
CA PRO A 343 28.87 -29.87 33.26
C PRO A 343 28.18 -30.42 31.99
N SER A 344 27.06 -31.14 32.18
CA SER A 344 26.13 -31.37 31.08
C SER A 344 25.27 -30.12 30.92
N ALA A 345 25.46 -29.36 29.84
CA ALA A 345 24.50 -28.32 29.47
C ALA A 345 23.40 -28.96 28.61
N ASN A 346 22.14 -28.75 28.97
CA ASN A 346 21.02 -29.07 28.09
C ASN A 346 20.96 -27.98 27.02
N THR A 347 21.48 -28.24 25.82
CA THR A 347 21.20 -27.37 24.68
C THR A 347 19.89 -27.84 24.06
N GLU A 348 18.85 -27.01 24.12
CA GLU A 348 17.59 -27.29 23.42
C GLU A 348 17.88 -27.57 21.94
N VAL A 349 17.19 -28.56 21.36
CA VAL A 349 17.26 -28.85 19.93
C VAL A 349 16.70 -27.63 19.20
N LYS A 350 17.59 -26.82 18.61
CA LYS A 350 17.17 -25.67 17.82
C LYS A 350 16.81 -26.13 16.42
N ALA A 351 15.52 -26.09 16.12
CA ALA A 351 15.06 -26.17 14.74
C ALA A 351 15.33 -24.81 14.04
N PRO A 352 16.04 -24.80 12.90
CA PRO A 352 16.56 -23.57 12.29
C PRO A 352 15.52 -22.79 11.48
N PHE A 353 14.25 -23.19 11.48
CA PHE A 353 13.24 -22.65 10.58
C PHE A 353 12.21 -21.78 11.29
N LEU A 354 11.76 -20.73 10.59
CA LEU A 354 10.55 -19.97 10.87
C LEU A 354 9.48 -20.33 9.85
N LEU A 355 8.21 -20.30 10.25
CA LEU A 355 7.06 -20.49 9.38
C LEU A 355 6.52 -19.15 8.90
N LYS A 356 6.35 -19.03 7.59
CA LYS A 356 5.82 -17.84 6.92
C LYS A 356 4.61 -18.21 6.06
N ALA A 357 3.81 -17.20 5.73
CA ALA A 357 2.65 -17.31 4.84
C ALA A 357 2.76 -16.28 3.71
N SER A 358 2.13 -16.55 2.56
CA SER A 358 2.03 -15.60 1.45
C SER A 358 1.07 -14.43 1.70
N THR A 359 0.20 -14.54 2.70
CA THR A 359 -0.82 -13.52 3.02
C THR A 359 -0.90 -13.28 4.54
N PRO A 360 -1.12 -12.03 5.00
CA PRO A 360 -1.26 -11.71 6.42
C PRO A 360 -2.57 -12.21 7.03
N LYS A 361 -3.62 -12.25 6.20
CA LYS A 361 -4.97 -12.65 6.57
C LYS A 361 -5.57 -13.48 5.45
N PHE A 362 -6.55 -14.31 5.78
CA PHE A 362 -7.28 -15.08 4.79
C PHE A 362 -8.75 -14.66 4.73
N ILE A 363 -9.41 -15.00 3.62
CA ILE A 363 -10.85 -14.80 3.48
C ILE A 363 -11.53 -16.13 3.79
N PRO A 364 -12.40 -16.22 4.80
CA PRO A 364 -13.11 -17.45 5.12
C PRO A 364 -13.93 -17.97 3.94
N GLN A 365 -14.05 -19.29 3.81
CA GLN A 365 -14.78 -19.91 2.71
C GLN A 365 -16.26 -19.48 2.66
N ALA A 366 -16.85 -19.15 3.82
CA ALA A 366 -18.20 -18.60 3.90
C ALA A 366 -18.37 -17.26 3.15
N ASN A 367 -17.29 -16.50 2.98
CA ASN A 367 -17.25 -15.22 2.28
C ASN A 367 -16.55 -15.31 0.92
N PHE A 368 -15.75 -16.35 0.69
CA PHE A 368 -15.09 -16.65 -0.58
C PHE A 368 -15.25 -18.13 -0.90
N SER A 369 -16.35 -18.46 -1.58
CA SER A 369 -16.83 -19.84 -1.75
C SER A 369 -15.81 -20.80 -2.38
N ARG A 370 -14.88 -20.27 -3.16
CA ARG A 370 -13.79 -21.01 -3.79
C ARG A 370 -12.70 -21.50 -2.83
N GLY A 371 -12.67 -20.97 -1.61
CA GLY A 371 -11.56 -21.14 -0.68
C GLY A 371 -10.42 -20.19 -1.01
N HIS A 372 -9.75 -19.67 0.02
CA HIS A 372 -8.53 -18.86 -0.13
C HIS A 372 -7.36 -19.75 0.21
N THR A 373 -6.53 -20.08 -0.78
CA THR A 373 -5.36 -20.94 -0.62
C THR A 373 -4.12 -20.13 -0.28
N VAL A 374 -3.41 -20.52 0.78
CA VAL A 374 -2.23 -19.83 1.30
C VAL A 374 -0.98 -20.68 1.08
N LEU A 375 0.08 -20.07 0.52
CA LEU A 375 1.39 -20.70 0.50
C LEU A 375 2.02 -20.57 1.90
N LEU A 376 2.25 -21.69 2.57
CA LEU A 376 3.11 -21.74 3.73
C LEU A 376 4.52 -22.14 3.29
N TYR A 377 5.53 -21.45 3.82
CA TYR A 377 6.92 -21.74 3.49
C TYR A 377 7.81 -21.49 4.71
N THR A 378 8.95 -22.16 4.73
CA THR A 378 9.96 -22.01 5.78
C THR A 378 11.05 -21.04 5.36
N VAL A 379 11.61 -20.32 6.33
CA VAL A 379 12.82 -19.51 6.14
C VAL A 379 13.79 -19.75 7.31
N PRO A 380 15.12 -19.66 7.10
CA PRO A 380 16.08 -19.80 8.20
C PRO A 380 15.92 -18.70 9.26
N LYS A 381 16.19 -19.04 10.52
CA LYS A 381 16.25 -18.06 11.63
C LYS A 381 17.45 -17.12 11.48
N PRO A 382 17.29 -15.81 11.73
CA PRO A 382 18.36 -14.82 11.57
C PRO A 382 19.63 -15.07 12.40
N GLU A 383 19.47 -15.63 13.61
CA GLU A 383 20.53 -15.86 14.59
C GLU A 383 21.44 -17.07 14.31
N ASP A 384 21.12 -17.93 13.32
CA ASP A 384 21.77 -19.24 13.15
C ASP A 384 22.68 -19.32 11.89
N LYS A 385 23.76 -18.51 11.78
CA LYS A 385 24.74 -18.64 10.65
C LYS A 385 26.20 -18.67 11.07
N PRO A 386 26.99 -19.67 10.60
CA PRO A 386 27.28 -19.84 9.17
C PRO A 386 27.11 -21.27 8.57
N GLY A 387 26.62 -21.35 7.32
CA GLY A 387 26.58 -22.56 6.47
C GLY A 387 25.23 -22.92 5.84
N CYS A 388 24.45 -21.93 5.37
CA CYS A 388 23.07 -22.00 4.82
C CYS A 388 22.55 -23.43 4.60
N CYS A 389 21.94 -24.04 5.62
CA CYS A 389 21.19 -25.30 5.61
C CYS A 389 21.70 -26.45 4.70
N THR A 390 22.98 -26.43 4.31
CA THR A 390 23.58 -27.48 3.48
C THR A 390 23.74 -28.71 4.36
N ASN A 391 22.89 -29.72 4.11
CA ASN A 391 22.82 -31.02 4.80
C ASN A 391 21.84 -31.14 5.98
N CYS A 392 20.76 -30.36 6.05
CA CYS A 392 19.71 -30.63 7.04
C CYS A 392 18.87 -31.84 6.58
N ASP A 393 19.20 -33.03 7.08
CA ASP A 393 18.47 -34.27 6.80
C ASP A 393 17.18 -34.34 7.63
N LEU A 394 16.29 -33.39 7.38
CA LEU A 394 15.06 -33.16 8.14
C LEU A 394 13.84 -33.32 7.25
N ASP A 395 12.77 -33.84 7.82
CA ASP A 395 11.42 -33.67 7.31
C ASP A 395 10.70 -32.61 8.16
N VAL A 396 9.91 -31.78 7.49
CA VAL A 396 9.24 -30.62 8.08
C VAL A 396 7.73 -30.80 7.97
N TYR A 397 7.01 -30.51 9.05
CA TYR A 397 5.57 -30.70 9.15
C TYR A 397 4.88 -29.47 9.74
N VAL A 398 3.65 -29.19 9.30
CA VAL A 398 2.76 -28.22 9.96
C VAL A 398 1.62 -28.96 10.63
N VAL A 399 1.38 -28.62 11.88
CA VAL A 399 0.23 -29.05 12.67
C VAL A 399 -0.73 -27.88 12.83
N VAL A 400 -2.01 -28.13 12.58
CA VAL A 400 -3.06 -27.10 12.62
C VAL A 400 -3.84 -27.23 13.92
N ASP A 401 -3.94 -26.15 14.69
CA ASP A 401 -4.67 -26.07 15.96
C ASP A 401 -4.32 -27.20 16.95
N GLY A 402 -3.04 -27.61 16.98
CA GLY A 402 -2.54 -28.67 17.85
C GLY A 402 -2.94 -30.10 17.47
N ASP A 403 -3.52 -30.33 16.28
CA ASP A 403 -3.90 -31.66 15.79
C ASP A 403 -2.69 -32.49 15.32
N THR A 404 -1.88 -32.95 16.29
CA THR A 404 -0.69 -33.78 16.05
C THR A 404 -1.01 -35.16 15.47
N ALA A 405 -2.29 -35.56 15.41
CA ALA A 405 -2.71 -36.80 14.74
C ALA A 405 -2.74 -36.67 13.20
N ASN A 406 -2.81 -35.44 12.68
CA ASN A 406 -2.85 -35.16 11.24
C ASN A 406 -1.79 -34.12 10.80
N PRO A 407 -0.49 -34.40 11.02
CA PRO A 407 0.58 -33.49 10.62
C PRO A 407 0.67 -33.44 9.09
N ARG A 408 0.87 -32.23 8.54
CA ARG A 408 0.97 -32.00 7.09
C ARG A 408 2.41 -31.80 6.69
N LYS A 409 2.97 -32.73 5.92
CA LYS A 409 4.37 -32.65 5.46
C LYS A 409 4.55 -31.47 4.49
N MET A 410 5.62 -30.70 4.71
CA MET A 410 6.12 -29.68 3.78
C MET A 410 7.19 -30.30 2.88
N THR A 411 7.22 -29.91 1.61
CA THR A 411 8.11 -30.48 0.59
C THR A 411 9.19 -29.49 0.16
N ASP A 412 10.35 -30.01 -0.22
CA ASP A 412 11.51 -29.30 -0.81
C ASP A 412 12.02 -30.16 -2.00
N ASP A 413 11.23 -30.22 -3.07
CA ASP A 413 11.37 -31.15 -4.20
C ASP A 413 11.06 -30.56 -5.59
N ALA A 414 10.79 -29.25 -5.68
CA ALA A 414 10.35 -28.52 -6.87
C ALA A 414 9.09 -29.06 -7.57
N SER A 415 8.32 -29.93 -6.92
CA SER A 415 7.19 -30.60 -7.59
C SER A 415 6.03 -29.65 -7.91
N GLY A 416 5.94 -28.50 -7.23
CA GLY A 416 5.01 -27.41 -7.50
C GLY A 416 5.18 -26.77 -8.87
N LEU A 417 6.36 -26.87 -9.51
CA LEU A 417 6.58 -26.38 -10.88
C LEU A 417 5.70 -27.09 -11.93
N ASN A 418 5.42 -28.37 -11.69
CA ASN A 418 4.75 -29.25 -12.63
C ASN A 418 3.31 -29.60 -12.21
N ASN A 419 2.99 -29.47 -10.93
CA ASN A 419 1.70 -29.88 -10.37
C ASN A 419 1.17 -28.84 -9.39
N ARG A 420 0.02 -28.24 -9.68
CA ARG A 420 -0.64 -27.26 -8.79
C ARG A 420 -0.98 -27.76 -7.39
N ALA A 421 -1.18 -29.07 -7.20
CA ALA A 421 -1.42 -29.62 -5.87
C ALA A 421 -0.20 -29.48 -4.93
N ASN A 422 0.99 -29.25 -5.51
CA ASN A 422 2.24 -29.14 -4.78
C ASN A 422 2.69 -27.67 -4.73
N ALA A 423 3.33 -27.29 -3.62
CA ALA A 423 3.62 -25.89 -3.31
C ALA A 423 5.06 -25.48 -3.57
N ASP A 424 5.95 -26.46 -3.75
CA ASP A 424 7.37 -26.21 -3.77
C ASP A 424 7.92 -25.96 -5.16
N PHE A 425 8.60 -24.82 -5.35
CA PHE A 425 9.03 -24.34 -6.66
C PHE A 425 10.52 -24.55 -6.92
N PHE A 426 11.30 -24.87 -5.89
CA PHE A 426 12.73 -25.09 -6.02
C PHE A 426 13.18 -26.20 -5.09
N ALA A 427 13.97 -27.14 -5.61
CA ALA A 427 14.38 -28.33 -4.86
C ALA A 427 15.73 -28.13 -4.17
N ASN A 428 15.83 -28.64 -2.96
CA ASN A 428 17.01 -28.61 -2.10
C ASN A 428 17.52 -27.18 -1.84
N ASP A 429 16.63 -26.20 -1.68
CA ASP A 429 17.00 -24.84 -1.26
C ASP A 429 16.76 -24.54 0.20
N CYS A 430 16.34 -25.55 0.98
CA CYS A 430 16.07 -25.44 2.41
C CYS A 430 14.80 -24.65 2.74
N HIS A 431 13.99 -24.30 1.73
CA HIS A 431 12.68 -23.68 1.88
C HIS A 431 11.58 -24.71 1.62
N HIS A 432 11.25 -25.46 2.65
CA HIS A 432 10.09 -26.35 2.57
C HIS A 432 8.80 -25.54 2.45
N SER A 433 7.85 -26.01 1.64
CA SER A 433 6.57 -25.33 1.41
C SER A 433 5.38 -26.28 1.28
N LEU A 434 4.18 -25.76 1.55
CA LEU A 434 2.91 -26.49 1.46
C LEU A 434 1.73 -25.53 1.15
N TRP A 435 0.67 -26.01 0.49
CA TRP A 435 -0.57 -25.26 0.31
C TRP A 435 -1.54 -25.48 1.48
N PHE A 436 -1.94 -24.41 2.15
CA PHE A 436 -2.89 -24.44 3.25
C PHE A 436 -4.18 -23.71 2.88
N GLU A 437 -5.31 -24.41 2.96
CA GLU A 437 -6.64 -23.83 2.69
C GLU A 437 -7.43 -23.68 4.00
N PRO A 438 -7.41 -22.50 4.64
CA PRO A 438 -8.27 -22.22 5.79
C PRO A 438 -9.74 -22.09 5.38
N THR A 439 -10.62 -22.86 6.00
CA THR A 439 -12.06 -22.92 5.67
C THR A 439 -12.93 -22.05 6.58
N ASP A 440 -12.64 -22.09 7.88
CA ASP A 440 -13.50 -21.57 8.94
C ASP A 440 -13.21 -20.09 9.21
N ASN A 441 -14.23 -19.34 9.64
CA ASN A 441 -14.06 -17.97 10.12
C ASN A 441 -13.50 -17.95 11.55
N LYS A 442 -12.30 -18.49 11.75
CA LYS A 442 -11.55 -18.50 13.02
C LYS A 442 -10.08 -18.20 12.79
N THR A 443 -9.39 -17.83 13.85
CA THR A 443 -7.92 -17.77 13.83
C THR A 443 -7.37 -19.18 13.88
N TYR A 444 -6.43 -19.49 13.00
CA TYR A 444 -5.71 -20.75 12.95
C TYR A 444 -4.33 -20.59 13.62
N GLN A 445 -3.97 -21.55 14.47
CA GLN A 445 -2.60 -21.70 14.96
C GLN A 445 -1.90 -22.77 14.10
N LEU A 446 -0.78 -22.41 13.50
CA LEU A 446 0.01 -23.26 12.63
C LEU A 446 1.37 -23.49 13.28
N ASP A 447 1.55 -24.67 13.84
CA ASP A 447 2.78 -25.06 14.54
C ASP A 447 3.69 -25.81 13.57
N LEU A 448 4.91 -25.31 13.40
CA LEU A 448 5.96 -25.91 12.57
C LEU A 448 6.74 -26.92 13.40
N TYR A 449 6.81 -28.16 12.93
CA TYR A 449 7.56 -29.23 13.55
C TYR A 449 8.66 -29.73 12.61
N VAL A 450 9.79 -30.12 13.19
CA VAL A 450 10.87 -30.81 12.48
C VAL A 450 11.07 -32.21 13.06
N VAL A 451 11.38 -33.15 12.18
CA VAL A 451 11.77 -34.52 12.51
C VAL A 451 12.97 -34.90 11.66
N LYS A 452 13.69 -35.93 12.09
CA LYS A 452 14.77 -36.50 11.28
C LYS A 452 14.17 -37.14 10.01
N ARG A 453 14.81 -36.94 8.87
CA ARG A 453 14.28 -37.42 7.59
C ARG A 453 14.09 -38.94 7.61
N GLY A 454 12.92 -39.37 7.17
CA GLY A 454 12.55 -40.79 7.09
C GLY A 454 12.10 -41.43 8.40
N ASP A 455 12.16 -40.72 9.53
CA ASP A 455 11.51 -41.15 10.77
C ASP A 455 10.00 -40.89 10.69
N ASP A 456 9.24 -41.58 11.55
CA ASP A 456 7.83 -41.24 11.78
C ASP A 456 7.73 -39.83 12.42
N PHE A 457 6.53 -39.22 12.37
CA PHE A 457 6.33 -37.88 12.92
C PHE A 457 6.71 -37.76 14.40
N GLU A 458 6.61 -38.84 15.18
CA GLU A 458 7.07 -38.90 16.57
C GLU A 458 8.42 -39.63 16.66
N PRO A 459 9.47 -39.07 17.30
CA PRO A 459 9.49 -37.82 18.07
C PRO A 459 9.68 -36.55 17.21
N TYR A 460 8.86 -35.51 17.46
CA TYR A 460 8.98 -34.20 16.82
C TYR A 460 9.54 -33.10 17.72
N TYR A 461 10.04 -32.03 17.10
CA TYR A 461 10.49 -30.81 17.77
C TYR A 461 9.74 -29.60 17.21
N LEU A 462 9.10 -28.83 18.09
CA LEU A 462 8.45 -27.57 17.70
C LEU A 462 9.52 -26.54 17.30
N ALA A 463 9.42 -26.03 16.08
CA ALA A 463 10.36 -25.09 15.50
C ALA A 463 9.89 -23.63 15.58
N ASP A 464 8.61 -23.40 15.28
CA ASP A 464 7.99 -22.08 15.25
C ASP A 464 6.46 -22.21 15.29
N THR A 465 5.77 -21.10 15.57
CA THR A 465 4.30 -21.02 15.55
C THR A 465 3.86 -19.75 14.81
N LEU A 466 3.06 -19.94 13.76
CA LEU A 466 2.42 -18.86 13.00
C LEU A 466 0.93 -18.77 13.34
N THR A 467 0.42 -17.56 13.52
CA THR A 467 -1.01 -17.30 13.68
C THR A 467 -1.59 -16.71 12.40
N LEU A 468 -2.58 -17.37 11.79
CA LEU A 468 -3.25 -16.89 10.59
C LEU A 468 -4.70 -16.48 10.91
N LYS A 469 -5.04 -15.21 10.65
CA LYS A 469 -6.32 -14.61 11.05
C LYS A 469 -7.28 -14.43 9.87
N PRO A 470 -8.60 -14.60 10.06
CA PRO A 470 -9.57 -14.31 9.02
C PRO A 470 -9.76 -12.80 8.88
N THR A 471 -10.11 -12.35 7.67
CA THR A 471 -10.67 -11.02 7.41
C THR A 471 -11.98 -11.17 6.67
N THR A 472 -12.97 -10.36 7.07
CA THR A 472 -14.25 -10.23 6.37
C THR A 472 -14.39 -8.88 5.69
N ARG A 473 -13.34 -8.05 5.72
CA ARG A 473 -13.36 -6.67 5.22
C ARG A 473 -11.99 -6.24 4.67
N PRO A 474 -11.38 -6.98 3.73
CA PRO A 474 -10.11 -6.55 3.14
C PRO A 474 -10.28 -5.22 2.41
N GLU A 475 -9.28 -4.33 2.53
CA GLU A 475 -9.21 -3.06 1.78
C GLU A 475 -8.46 -3.18 0.46
N VAL A 476 -7.47 -4.08 0.41
CA VAL A 476 -6.68 -4.37 -0.79
C VAL A 476 -6.66 -5.86 -1.10
N ALA A 477 -6.73 -6.21 -2.38
CA ALA A 477 -6.44 -7.56 -2.86
C ALA A 477 -5.24 -7.54 -3.82
N VAL A 478 -4.26 -8.39 -3.56
CA VAL A 478 -3.08 -8.58 -4.43
C VAL A 478 -3.29 -9.83 -5.26
N TYR A 479 -3.27 -9.69 -6.59
CA TYR A 479 -3.41 -10.81 -7.52
C TYR A 479 -2.05 -11.19 -8.10
N THR A 480 -1.68 -12.46 -7.98
CA THR A 480 -0.48 -13.02 -8.60
C THR A 480 -0.64 -14.52 -8.82
N ASP A 481 0.08 -15.14 -9.76
CA ASP A 481 0.28 -16.60 -9.80
C ASP A 481 1.69 -16.85 -9.30
N LEU A 482 1.84 -17.34 -8.06
CA LEU A 482 3.15 -17.46 -7.42
C LEU A 482 4.08 -18.38 -8.22
N ARG A 483 3.54 -19.45 -8.80
CA ARG A 483 4.31 -20.39 -9.61
C ARG A 483 4.76 -19.77 -10.92
N GLU A 484 3.86 -19.12 -11.65
CA GLU A 484 4.22 -18.51 -12.93
C GLU A 484 5.10 -17.27 -12.73
N LEU A 485 4.97 -16.55 -11.62
CA LEU A 485 5.89 -15.47 -11.22
C LEU A 485 7.31 -16.01 -11.00
N PHE A 486 7.46 -17.12 -10.27
CA PHE A 486 8.75 -17.80 -10.11
C PHE A 486 9.36 -18.19 -11.47
N LYS A 487 8.56 -18.83 -12.34
CA LYS A 487 9.03 -19.26 -13.68
C LYS A 487 9.43 -18.08 -14.54
N GLU A 488 8.64 -17.01 -14.53
CA GLU A 488 8.91 -15.80 -15.30
C GLU A 488 10.22 -15.15 -14.86
N PHE A 489 10.45 -14.97 -13.56
CA PHE A 489 11.74 -14.47 -13.07
C PHE A 489 12.91 -15.33 -13.54
N HIS A 490 12.80 -16.66 -13.42
CA HIS A 490 13.83 -17.58 -13.90
C HIS A 490 14.06 -17.45 -15.42
N GLU A 491 13.00 -17.24 -16.17
CA GLU A 491 13.06 -17.16 -17.62
C GLU A 491 13.65 -15.84 -18.14
N ILE A 492 13.32 -14.72 -17.48
CA ILE A 492 13.85 -13.40 -17.83
C ILE A 492 15.31 -13.29 -17.43
N THR A 493 15.61 -13.67 -16.19
CA THR A 493 16.95 -13.62 -15.59
C THR A 493 17.27 -14.98 -14.97
N PRO A 494 18.01 -15.85 -15.68
CA PRO A 494 18.35 -17.18 -15.19
C PRO A 494 18.90 -17.17 -13.78
N ASN A 495 18.37 -18.06 -12.93
CA ASN A 495 18.70 -18.21 -11.51
C ASN A 495 18.32 -17.05 -10.59
N SER A 496 17.69 -15.97 -11.06
CA SER A 496 17.32 -14.87 -10.16
C SER A 496 16.37 -15.26 -9.01
N PRO A 497 15.41 -16.20 -9.17
CA PRO A 497 14.59 -16.65 -8.04
C PRO A 497 15.39 -17.38 -6.97
N SER A 498 16.49 -18.04 -7.36
CA SER A 498 17.35 -18.83 -6.49
C SER A 498 18.53 -18.04 -5.91
N ASN A 499 18.65 -16.77 -6.26
CA ASN A 499 19.67 -15.90 -5.67
C ASN A 499 19.33 -15.59 -4.22
N ASP A 500 20.35 -15.17 -3.48
CA ASP A 500 20.27 -14.59 -2.14
C ASP A 500 21.20 -13.37 -2.18
N ALA A 501 20.67 -12.25 -2.67
CA ALA A 501 21.46 -11.08 -3.00
C ALA A 501 22.03 -10.38 -1.75
N ASN A 502 21.37 -10.52 -0.61
CA ASN A 502 21.75 -9.89 0.66
C ASN A 502 22.49 -10.83 1.62
N GLY A 503 22.65 -12.12 1.27
CA GLY A 503 23.34 -13.13 2.06
C GLY A 503 22.56 -13.57 3.30
N ASN A 504 21.24 -13.35 3.34
CA ASN A 504 20.38 -13.70 4.46
C ASN A 504 19.86 -15.15 4.41
N CYS A 505 20.38 -16.00 3.52
CA CYS A 505 20.01 -17.41 3.31
C CYS A 505 18.50 -17.58 3.05
N VAL A 506 17.79 -16.51 2.71
CA VAL A 506 16.44 -16.55 2.17
C VAL A 506 16.57 -16.27 0.69
N ARG A 507 15.97 -17.11 -0.15
CA ARG A 507 15.97 -16.82 -1.59
C ARG A 507 15.23 -15.51 -1.86
N ASP A 508 15.76 -14.71 -2.78
CA ASP A 508 15.16 -13.43 -3.21
C ASP A 508 13.68 -13.62 -3.61
N TYR A 509 13.31 -14.80 -4.14
CA TYR A 509 11.92 -15.14 -4.44
C TYR A 509 11.01 -15.12 -3.19
N TYR A 510 11.41 -15.78 -2.10
CA TYR A 510 10.62 -15.78 -0.87
C TYR A 510 10.60 -14.40 -0.20
N GLU A 511 11.67 -13.61 -0.36
CA GLU A 511 11.67 -12.21 0.07
C GLU A 511 10.70 -11.35 -0.74
N ALA A 512 10.53 -11.62 -2.04
CA ALA A 512 9.49 -10.96 -2.84
C ALA A 512 8.08 -11.38 -2.43
N VAL A 513 7.88 -12.66 -2.05
CA VAL A 513 6.61 -13.12 -1.43
C VAL A 513 6.36 -12.39 -0.10
N GLU A 514 7.37 -12.22 0.74
CA GLU A 514 7.28 -11.45 1.98
C GLU A 514 7.03 -9.95 1.72
N ALA A 515 7.58 -9.38 0.65
CA ALA A 515 7.28 -8.00 0.25
C ALA A 515 5.81 -7.82 -0.16
N MET A 516 5.22 -8.80 -0.88
CA MET A 516 3.79 -8.83 -1.20
C MET A 516 2.93 -8.95 0.06
N TYR A 517 3.32 -9.85 0.99
CA TYR A 517 2.69 -9.98 2.31
C TYR A 517 2.68 -8.64 3.06
N ASN A 518 3.83 -7.97 3.15
CA ASN A 518 4.01 -6.72 3.88
C ASN A 518 3.28 -5.54 3.23
N TYR A 519 3.16 -5.56 1.89
CA TYR A 519 2.32 -4.61 1.18
C TYR A 519 0.84 -4.82 1.53
N ALA A 520 0.34 -6.06 1.44
CA ALA A 520 -1.04 -6.38 1.80
C ALA A 520 -1.34 -6.02 3.27
N ASP A 521 -0.46 -6.37 4.22
CA ASP A 521 -0.71 -6.12 5.66
C ASP A 521 -0.82 -4.63 5.98
N ARG A 522 0.05 -3.79 5.39
CA ARG A 522 0.03 -2.33 5.59
C ARG A 522 -1.25 -1.67 5.07
N HIS A 523 -1.93 -2.29 4.12
CA HIS A 523 -3.17 -1.82 3.52
C HIS A 523 -4.38 -2.68 3.87
N ASP A 524 -4.35 -3.35 5.02
CA ASP A 524 -5.43 -4.23 5.53
C ASP A 524 -5.98 -5.20 4.47
N GLY A 525 -5.06 -5.78 3.70
CA GLY A 525 -5.36 -6.54 2.50
C GLY A 525 -5.06 -8.03 2.61
N VAL A 526 -5.19 -8.70 1.47
CA VAL A 526 -4.89 -10.12 1.27
C VAL A 526 -4.12 -10.34 -0.01
N VAL A 527 -3.34 -11.43 -0.07
CA VAL A 527 -2.70 -11.91 -1.30
C VAL A 527 -3.44 -13.15 -1.78
N LEU A 528 -3.93 -13.13 -3.03
CA LEU A 528 -4.63 -14.23 -3.67
C LEU A 528 -3.74 -14.82 -4.78
N ASP A 529 -3.52 -16.12 -4.70
CA ASP A 529 -2.86 -16.85 -5.78
C ASP A 529 -3.91 -17.19 -6.84
N VAL A 530 -3.92 -16.48 -7.96
CA VAL A 530 -4.96 -16.64 -8.99
C VAL A 530 -4.99 -18.05 -9.56
N ARG A 531 -3.86 -18.76 -9.54
CA ARG A 531 -3.82 -20.15 -9.95
C ARG A 531 -4.62 -21.01 -9.00
N GLN A 532 -4.45 -20.84 -7.69
CA GLN A 532 -5.15 -21.64 -6.69
C GLN A 532 -6.60 -21.20 -6.50
N ASP A 533 -6.84 -19.90 -6.50
CA ASP A 533 -8.11 -19.32 -6.07
C ASP A 533 -9.08 -19.09 -7.24
N ALA A 534 -8.57 -18.86 -8.46
CA ALA A 534 -9.42 -18.67 -9.65
C ALA A 534 -9.55 -19.92 -10.51
N TYR A 535 -8.43 -20.56 -10.87
CA TYR A 535 -8.45 -21.47 -12.02
C TYR A 535 -9.13 -22.80 -11.72
N SER A 536 -9.83 -23.34 -12.72
CA SER A 536 -10.43 -24.68 -12.64
C SER A 536 -9.43 -25.81 -12.86
N ALA A 537 -8.29 -25.53 -13.48
CA ALA A 537 -7.26 -26.51 -13.83
C ALA A 537 -5.89 -25.82 -14.04
N ASP A 538 -4.86 -26.62 -14.33
CA ASP A 538 -3.54 -26.13 -14.73
C ASP A 538 -3.56 -25.69 -16.19
N HIS A 539 -3.81 -24.40 -16.40
CA HIS A 539 -3.76 -23.80 -17.73
C HIS A 539 -2.31 -23.54 -18.16
N ASP A 540 -2.01 -23.90 -19.40
CA ASP A 540 -0.79 -23.43 -20.09
C ASP A 540 -1.11 -22.14 -20.86
N TYR A 541 -0.63 -21.02 -20.34
CA TYR A 541 -0.81 -19.70 -20.95
C TYR A 541 -0.35 -19.67 -22.42
N TYR A 542 0.70 -20.42 -22.78
CA TYR A 542 1.29 -20.40 -24.11
C TYR A 542 0.57 -21.33 -25.11
N ALA A 543 -0.40 -22.13 -24.66
CA ALA A 543 -1.05 -23.12 -25.51
C ALA A 543 -1.85 -22.52 -26.69
N ASN A 544 -2.83 -21.66 -26.41
CA ASN A 544 -3.66 -21.01 -27.42
C ASN A 544 -4.51 -19.88 -26.83
N ILE A 545 -5.15 -19.11 -27.71
CA ILE A 545 -5.99 -17.96 -27.35
C ILE A 545 -7.21 -18.34 -26.51
N ALA A 546 -7.83 -19.51 -26.73
CA ALA A 546 -8.99 -19.93 -25.96
C ALA A 546 -8.61 -20.18 -24.49
N THR A 547 -7.44 -20.75 -24.23
CA THR A 547 -6.89 -20.92 -22.88
C THR A 547 -6.68 -19.57 -22.20
N ARG A 548 -5.99 -18.61 -22.84
CA ARG A 548 -5.73 -17.29 -22.24
C ARG A 548 -7.02 -16.49 -21.97
N ARG A 549 -8.00 -16.56 -22.88
CA ARG A 549 -9.33 -15.99 -22.66
C ARG A 549 -10.00 -16.61 -21.44
N LYS A 550 -9.96 -17.94 -21.33
CA LYS A 550 -10.56 -18.68 -20.21
C LYS A 550 -9.89 -18.32 -18.89
N MET A 551 -8.56 -18.22 -18.84
CA MET A 551 -7.83 -17.80 -17.62
C MET A 551 -8.32 -16.42 -17.14
N GLY A 552 -8.40 -15.43 -18.04
CA GLY A 552 -8.89 -14.11 -17.67
C GLY A 552 -10.35 -14.11 -17.21
N GLN A 553 -11.22 -14.90 -17.85
CA GLN A 553 -12.61 -15.08 -17.45
C GLN A 553 -12.75 -15.76 -16.09
N GLU A 554 -11.89 -16.73 -15.78
CA GLU A 554 -11.90 -17.42 -14.48
C GLU A 554 -11.44 -16.50 -13.35
N ILE A 555 -10.46 -15.62 -13.55
CA ILE A 555 -10.10 -14.59 -12.55
C ILE A 555 -11.31 -13.71 -12.24
N ASP A 556 -11.94 -13.16 -13.28
CA ASP A 556 -13.09 -12.28 -13.14
C ASP A 556 -14.28 -12.98 -12.45
N THR A 557 -14.63 -14.18 -12.92
CA THR A 557 -15.78 -14.94 -12.42
C THR A 557 -15.54 -15.54 -11.03
N ASN A 558 -14.36 -16.10 -10.78
CA ASN A 558 -14.13 -16.90 -9.57
C ASN A 558 -13.48 -16.09 -8.44
N ILE A 559 -12.77 -15.00 -8.76
CA ILE A 559 -12.27 -14.07 -7.75
C ILE A 559 -13.19 -12.87 -7.64
N THR A 560 -13.24 -12.01 -8.65
CA THR A 560 -13.89 -10.70 -8.55
C THR A 560 -15.40 -10.79 -8.28
N ALA A 561 -16.12 -11.72 -8.90
CA ALA A 561 -17.55 -11.89 -8.62
C ALA A 561 -17.82 -12.43 -7.20
N ASN A 562 -16.91 -13.20 -6.61
CA ASN A 562 -17.01 -13.65 -5.21
C ASN A 562 -16.62 -12.55 -4.22
N LEU A 563 -15.80 -11.58 -4.63
CA LEU A 563 -15.47 -10.40 -3.82
C LEU A 563 -16.63 -9.40 -3.70
N GLN A 564 -17.78 -9.65 -4.34
CA GLN A 564 -18.99 -8.83 -4.18
C GLN A 564 -19.46 -8.71 -2.71
N GLY A 565 -19.15 -9.69 -1.85
CA GLY A 565 -19.42 -9.61 -0.41
C GLY A 565 -18.68 -8.46 0.28
N PHE A 566 -17.62 -7.94 -0.33
CA PHE A 566 -16.73 -6.89 0.19
C PHE A 566 -16.92 -5.54 -0.48
N LYS A 567 -18.05 -5.32 -1.18
CA LYS A 567 -18.40 -4.06 -1.86
C LYS A 567 -18.22 -2.77 -1.04
N LEU A 568 -18.23 -2.89 0.29
CA LEU A 568 -18.12 -1.76 1.23
C LEU A 568 -16.74 -1.66 1.90
N SER A 569 -15.80 -2.55 1.59
CA SER A 569 -14.47 -2.56 2.19
C SER A 569 -13.35 -2.67 1.19
N LEU A 570 -13.50 -3.36 0.06
CA LEU A 570 -12.43 -3.54 -0.92
C LEU A 570 -12.34 -2.32 -1.85
N PHE A 571 -11.23 -1.59 -1.80
CA PHE A 571 -11.01 -0.34 -2.52
C PHE A 571 -9.98 -0.47 -3.64
N ASP A 572 -8.98 -1.34 -3.50
CA ASP A 572 -7.90 -1.48 -4.49
C ASP A 572 -7.57 -2.94 -4.84
N ILE A 573 -7.20 -3.17 -6.11
CA ILE A 573 -6.59 -4.40 -6.61
C ILE A 573 -5.21 -4.09 -7.18
N ALA A 574 -4.18 -4.76 -6.65
CA ALA A 574 -2.83 -4.70 -7.19
C ALA A 574 -2.51 -6.00 -7.94
N VAL A 575 -2.21 -5.88 -9.24
CA VAL A 575 -1.80 -7.02 -10.08
C VAL A 575 -0.27 -7.08 -10.13
N ILE A 576 0.29 -8.21 -9.69
CA ILE A 576 1.74 -8.45 -9.63
C ILE A 576 2.11 -9.53 -10.64
N GLY A 577 2.75 -9.12 -11.72
CA GLY A 577 3.14 -9.98 -12.84
C GLY A 577 2.73 -9.41 -14.20
N ASP A 578 3.37 -9.88 -15.26
CA ASP A 578 3.02 -9.52 -16.62
C ASP A 578 1.78 -10.31 -17.12
N ASP A 579 1.53 -10.31 -18.43
CA ASP A 579 0.41 -11.04 -19.03
C ASP A 579 0.51 -12.57 -18.95
N ALA A 580 1.70 -13.15 -18.81
CA ALA A 580 1.89 -14.59 -18.63
C ALA A 580 1.65 -15.02 -17.17
N VAL A 581 1.94 -14.15 -16.20
CA VAL A 581 1.75 -14.42 -14.76
C VAL A 581 0.30 -14.17 -14.35
N VAL A 582 -0.23 -12.98 -14.64
CA VAL A 582 -1.66 -12.68 -14.44
C VAL A 582 -2.21 -12.18 -15.77
N PRO A 583 -2.86 -13.04 -16.56
CA PRO A 583 -3.36 -12.66 -17.87
C PRO A 583 -4.30 -11.48 -17.81
N TYR A 584 -4.16 -10.54 -18.75
CA TYR A 584 -5.20 -9.56 -19.02
C TYR A 584 -6.51 -10.24 -19.35
N TYR A 585 -7.62 -9.58 -19.05
CA TYR A 585 -8.88 -9.95 -19.66
C TYR A 585 -8.83 -9.62 -21.16
N ARG A 586 -9.12 -10.60 -22.01
CA ARG A 586 -9.23 -10.44 -23.47
C ARG A 586 -10.63 -9.92 -23.83
N VAL A 587 -10.77 -8.59 -23.91
CA VAL A 587 -12.03 -7.97 -24.32
C VAL A 587 -12.12 -8.00 -25.83
N GLN A 588 -13.17 -8.62 -26.37
CA GLN A 588 -13.39 -8.65 -27.82
C GLN A 588 -13.50 -7.22 -28.36
N VAL A 589 -12.71 -6.87 -29.38
CA VAL A 589 -12.81 -5.55 -30.03
C VAL A 589 -14.23 -5.36 -30.57
N PRO A 590 -14.95 -4.28 -30.19
CA PRO A 590 -16.33 -4.07 -30.62
C PRO A 590 -16.48 -3.92 -32.14
N THR A 591 -17.62 -4.36 -32.70
CA THR A 591 -17.85 -4.37 -34.16
C THR A 591 -17.80 -2.97 -34.76
N GLY A 592 -18.28 -1.94 -34.05
CA GLY A 592 -18.21 -0.54 -34.46
C GLY A 592 -16.89 0.17 -34.14
N ALA A 593 -15.94 -0.50 -33.49
CA ALA A 593 -14.65 0.09 -33.11
C ALA A 593 -13.53 -0.16 -34.13
N PHE A 594 -12.36 0.46 -33.92
CA PHE A 594 -11.19 0.26 -34.78
C PHE A 594 -10.66 -1.17 -34.66
N SER A 595 -10.25 -1.70 -35.81
CA SER A 595 -9.62 -3.00 -35.89
C SER A 595 -8.16 -2.92 -35.44
N GLU A 596 -7.75 -3.87 -34.60
CA GLU A 596 -6.34 -4.03 -34.18
C GLU A 596 -5.52 -4.88 -35.17
N THR A 597 -6.12 -5.34 -36.28
CA THR A 597 -5.51 -6.22 -37.29
C THR A 597 -4.17 -5.74 -37.82
N GLY A 598 -3.98 -4.42 -37.95
CA GLY A 598 -2.76 -3.83 -38.48
C GLY A 598 -1.60 -3.80 -37.49
N TYR A 599 -1.86 -3.91 -36.19
CA TYR A 599 -0.84 -3.69 -35.17
C TYR A 599 0.16 -4.86 -35.14
N LEU A 600 1.41 -4.55 -35.47
CA LEU A 600 2.52 -5.51 -35.52
C LEU A 600 2.25 -6.79 -36.32
N ARG A 601 1.35 -6.78 -37.31
CA ARG A 601 0.93 -7.97 -38.10
C ARG A 601 2.10 -8.81 -38.64
N ASN A 602 3.16 -8.16 -39.10
CA ASN A 602 4.34 -8.82 -39.66
C ASN A 602 5.48 -9.01 -38.63
N ASN A 603 5.25 -8.66 -37.36
CA ASN A 603 6.25 -8.56 -36.29
C ASN A 603 5.77 -9.15 -34.96
N ALA A 604 4.74 -10.01 -34.99
CA ALA A 604 4.18 -10.65 -33.79
C ALA A 604 5.20 -11.55 -33.07
N ASP A 605 6.18 -12.08 -33.81
CA ASP A 605 7.32 -12.81 -33.25
C ASP A 605 6.88 -14.00 -32.35
N ALA A 606 5.76 -14.62 -32.71
CA ALA A 606 5.05 -15.65 -31.94
C ALA A 606 4.71 -15.27 -30.48
N ASN A 607 4.76 -13.99 -30.12
CA ASN A 607 4.34 -13.54 -28.80
C ASN A 607 2.81 -13.68 -28.66
N PRO A 608 2.30 -14.40 -27.65
CA PRO A 608 0.88 -14.70 -27.52
C PRO A 608 0.02 -13.45 -27.31
N THR A 609 0.49 -12.46 -26.56
CA THR A 609 -0.25 -11.21 -26.33
C THR A 609 -0.47 -10.47 -27.65
N VAL A 610 0.58 -10.34 -28.48
CA VAL A 610 0.49 -9.68 -29.80
C VAL A 610 -0.39 -10.46 -30.76
N LEU A 611 -0.26 -11.79 -30.78
CA LEU A 611 -1.11 -12.64 -31.61
C LEU A 611 -2.60 -12.52 -31.25
N ASP A 612 -2.92 -12.39 -29.97
CA ASP A 612 -4.31 -12.21 -29.51
C ASP A 612 -4.88 -10.83 -29.88
N THR A 613 -4.02 -9.80 -29.95
CA THR A 613 -4.42 -8.48 -30.44
C THR A 613 -4.71 -8.49 -31.94
N GLN A 614 -4.11 -9.40 -32.71
CA GLN A 614 -4.30 -9.50 -34.16
C GLN A 614 -5.62 -10.22 -34.52
N SER A 615 -6.23 -9.82 -35.64
CA SER A 615 -7.40 -10.51 -36.18
C SER A 615 -7.05 -11.81 -36.91
N THR A 616 -8.08 -12.62 -37.15
CA THR A 616 -8.07 -13.61 -38.24
C THR A 616 -8.01 -12.91 -39.61
N ALA A 617 -7.45 -13.60 -40.62
CA ALA A 617 -7.21 -13.03 -41.95
C ALA A 617 -8.50 -12.68 -42.75
N ASP A 618 -9.66 -13.18 -42.31
CA ASP A 618 -10.97 -12.96 -42.90
C ASP A 618 -11.70 -11.71 -42.37
N GLY A 619 -11.12 -11.01 -41.38
CA GLY A 619 -11.66 -9.77 -40.83
C GLY A 619 -12.93 -9.93 -39.97
N ALA A 620 -13.40 -11.17 -39.75
CA ALA A 620 -14.60 -11.45 -38.95
C ALA A 620 -14.38 -11.22 -37.45
N ASN A 621 -13.15 -11.42 -36.97
CA ASN A 621 -12.73 -11.13 -35.60
C ASN A 621 -11.75 -9.96 -35.60
N LYS A 622 -12.05 -8.82 -34.96
CA LYS A 622 -11.17 -7.64 -34.95
C LYS A 622 -9.98 -7.72 -33.98
N GLY A 623 -9.77 -8.86 -33.33
CA GLY A 623 -8.77 -9.06 -32.27
C GLY A 623 -9.32 -8.82 -30.87
N TYR A 624 -8.44 -8.83 -29.87
CA TYR A 624 -8.77 -8.57 -28.47
C TYR A 624 -8.00 -7.36 -27.91
N LEU A 625 -8.69 -6.58 -27.09
CA LEU A 625 -8.12 -5.55 -26.22
C LEU A 625 -7.57 -6.24 -24.97
N MET A 626 -6.40 -5.79 -24.52
CA MET A 626 -5.80 -6.23 -23.26
C MET A 626 -6.22 -5.27 -22.14
N SER A 627 -6.98 -5.76 -21.16
CA SER A 627 -7.56 -4.94 -20.09
C SER A 627 -7.57 -5.64 -18.74
N ASP A 628 -7.23 -4.92 -17.68
CA ASP A 628 -7.46 -5.36 -16.29
C ASP A 628 -8.78 -4.82 -15.73
N LEU A 629 -9.44 -3.88 -16.42
CA LEU A 629 -10.65 -3.23 -15.90
C LEU A 629 -11.78 -4.19 -15.53
N PRO A 630 -12.02 -5.32 -16.24
CA PRO A 630 -13.02 -6.31 -15.81
C PRO A 630 -12.80 -6.79 -14.37
N TYR A 631 -11.55 -6.97 -13.95
CA TYR A 631 -11.22 -7.37 -12.57
C TYR A 631 -11.61 -6.35 -11.52
N ALA A 632 -11.89 -5.12 -11.92
CA ALA A 632 -12.24 -4.00 -11.05
C ALA A 632 -13.74 -3.66 -11.05
N THR A 633 -14.56 -4.46 -11.73
CA THR A 633 -16.02 -4.34 -11.74
C THR A 633 -16.67 -5.52 -11.05
N TYR A 634 -17.74 -5.28 -10.29
CA TYR A 634 -18.57 -6.33 -9.73
C TYR A 634 -19.58 -6.90 -10.74
N GLU A 635 -19.61 -6.38 -11.96
CA GLU A 635 -20.51 -6.84 -13.01
C GLU A 635 -19.99 -8.15 -13.61
N THR A 636 -20.85 -9.15 -13.77
CA THR A 636 -20.47 -10.47 -14.30
C THR A 636 -20.44 -10.52 -15.82
N ASP A 637 -21.16 -9.59 -16.47
CA ASP A 637 -21.10 -9.37 -17.91
C ASP A 637 -20.23 -8.16 -18.19
N LEU A 638 -19.53 -8.12 -19.33
CA LEU A 638 -18.74 -6.95 -19.73
C LEU A 638 -19.65 -5.78 -20.14
N PRO A 639 -19.86 -4.74 -19.31
CA PRO A 639 -20.67 -3.61 -19.70
C PRO A 639 -20.03 -2.84 -20.85
N ASN A 640 -20.87 -2.15 -21.62
CA ASN A 640 -20.40 -1.20 -22.63
C ASN A 640 -19.85 0.10 -22.00
N HIS A 641 -20.26 0.40 -20.77
CA HIS A 641 -19.81 1.56 -20.00
C HIS A 641 -19.38 1.13 -18.59
N PRO A 642 -18.28 0.35 -18.45
CA PRO A 642 -17.82 -0.12 -17.16
C PRO A 642 -17.53 1.06 -16.25
N THR A 643 -18.20 1.10 -15.11
CA THR A 643 -17.81 1.99 -14.01
C THR A 643 -17.06 1.11 -13.02
N PRO A 644 -15.73 1.32 -12.84
CA PRO A 644 -14.99 0.52 -11.86
C PRO A 644 -15.65 0.69 -10.50
N ASN A 645 -15.72 -0.41 -9.75
CA ASN A 645 -16.11 -0.40 -8.35
C ASN A 645 -14.89 -0.30 -7.43
N ILE A 646 -13.76 -0.80 -7.93
CA ILE A 646 -12.48 -0.91 -7.22
C ILE A 646 -11.43 -0.21 -8.09
N SER A 647 -10.44 0.42 -7.49
CA SER A 647 -9.24 0.88 -8.21
C SER A 647 -8.37 -0.30 -8.60
N ILE A 648 -7.69 -0.25 -9.75
CA ILE A 648 -6.78 -1.33 -10.16
C ILE A 648 -5.50 -0.78 -10.79
N GLY A 649 -4.36 -1.39 -10.47
CA GLY A 649 -3.06 -1.08 -11.05
C GLY A 649 -2.17 -2.30 -11.16
N ARG A 650 -1.22 -2.29 -12.11
CA ARG A 650 -0.33 -3.41 -12.42
C ARG A 650 1.16 -3.04 -12.32
N ILE A 651 1.96 -3.93 -11.75
CA ILE A 651 3.43 -3.87 -11.78
C ILE A 651 4.06 -5.24 -12.11
N PHE A 652 5.24 -5.25 -12.72
CA PHE A 652 6.00 -6.48 -13.03
C PHE A 652 7.49 -6.18 -13.22
N TYR A 653 8.37 -7.10 -12.79
CA TYR A 653 9.82 -6.89 -12.77
C TYR A 653 10.60 -8.11 -13.26
N ASP A 654 11.84 -7.89 -13.73
CA ASP A 654 12.67 -8.94 -14.31
C ASP A 654 13.26 -9.92 -13.28
N THR A 655 13.22 -9.54 -12.00
CA THR A 655 13.87 -10.25 -10.88
C THR A 655 13.11 -9.99 -9.58
N PRO A 656 13.16 -10.90 -8.60
CA PRO A 656 12.52 -10.68 -7.30
C PRO A 656 13.03 -9.42 -6.59
N GLN A 657 14.35 -9.16 -6.58
CA GLN A 657 14.93 -7.97 -5.94
C GLN A 657 14.33 -6.66 -6.45
N LYS A 658 14.22 -6.49 -7.77
CA LYS A 658 13.57 -5.30 -8.36
C LYS A 658 12.10 -5.17 -7.95
N LEU A 659 11.38 -6.28 -7.77
CA LEU A 659 9.99 -6.24 -7.27
C LEU A 659 9.94 -5.77 -5.81
N ILE A 660 10.87 -6.22 -4.95
CA ILE A 660 11.01 -5.77 -3.57
C ILE A 660 11.28 -4.26 -3.52
N ASP A 661 12.23 -3.78 -4.32
CA ASP A 661 12.57 -2.36 -4.43
C ASP A 661 11.36 -1.52 -4.88
N ALA A 662 10.57 -2.07 -5.80
CA ALA A 662 9.39 -1.41 -6.34
C ALA A 662 8.30 -1.16 -5.30
N PHE A 663 8.03 -2.12 -4.40
CA PHE A 663 7.08 -1.89 -3.30
C PHE A 663 7.50 -0.71 -2.43
N THR A 664 8.80 -0.62 -2.09
CA THR A 664 9.31 0.52 -1.32
C THR A 664 9.20 1.83 -2.08
N ALA A 665 9.50 1.82 -3.38
CA ALA A 665 9.45 3.01 -4.23
C ALA A 665 8.02 3.52 -4.43
N TYR A 666 7.05 2.65 -4.69
CA TYR A 666 5.66 3.03 -4.92
C TYR A 666 4.94 3.47 -3.64
N GLU A 667 5.30 2.92 -2.48
CA GLU A 667 4.78 3.37 -1.18
C GLU A 667 5.28 4.77 -0.78
N SER A 668 6.30 5.28 -1.46
CA SER A 668 6.78 6.65 -1.25
C SER A 668 5.77 7.66 -1.84
N PRO A 669 5.23 8.60 -1.03
CA PRO A 669 4.20 9.50 -1.51
C PRO A 669 4.69 10.49 -2.58
N ILE A 670 3.89 10.70 -3.61
CA ILE A 670 4.14 11.68 -4.67
C ILE A 670 3.62 13.05 -4.23
N ASP A 671 4.53 14.03 -4.14
CA ASP A 671 4.14 15.41 -3.85
C ASP A 671 3.67 16.12 -5.11
N VAL A 672 2.35 16.33 -5.18
CA VAL A 672 1.68 16.93 -6.33
C VAL A 672 1.22 18.36 -6.05
N ARG A 673 1.47 18.90 -4.84
CA ARG A 673 1.21 20.31 -4.47
C ARG A 673 1.93 21.23 -5.42
N ALA A 674 1.23 22.23 -5.98
CA ALA A 674 1.82 23.14 -6.98
C ALA A 674 3.19 23.68 -6.51
N ALA A 675 3.30 24.20 -5.29
CA ALA A 675 4.54 24.76 -4.73
C ALA A 675 5.71 23.77 -4.55
N ARG A 676 5.46 22.46 -4.64
CA ARG A 676 6.44 21.38 -4.44
C ARG A 676 6.57 20.48 -5.67
N SER A 677 5.69 20.62 -6.64
CA SER A 677 5.66 19.84 -7.87
C SER A 677 6.14 20.63 -9.07
N ARG A 678 6.59 19.87 -10.08
CA ARG A 678 7.04 20.34 -11.38
C ARG A 678 6.35 19.48 -12.42
N ALA A 679 5.71 20.09 -13.39
CA ALA A 679 5.07 19.35 -14.48
C ALA A 679 5.65 19.72 -15.84
N SER A 680 5.67 18.77 -16.76
CA SER A 680 5.89 19.03 -18.18
C SER A 680 4.72 18.48 -18.98
N ALA A 681 4.38 19.13 -20.07
CA ALA A 681 3.45 18.59 -21.03
C ALA A 681 3.96 18.87 -22.44
N ILE A 682 3.88 17.86 -23.30
CA ILE A 682 4.46 17.88 -24.63
C ILE A 682 3.36 17.53 -25.63
N CYS A 683 3.20 18.34 -26.67
CA CYS A 683 2.30 18.06 -27.78
C CYS A 683 2.96 18.32 -29.15
N LEU A 684 2.56 17.53 -30.16
CA LEU A 684 2.92 17.77 -31.55
C LEU A 684 2.26 19.06 -32.09
N ASP A 685 2.76 19.55 -33.21
CA ASP A 685 2.04 20.55 -34.01
C ASP A 685 0.83 19.91 -34.71
N ASN A 686 -0.12 20.74 -35.12
CA ASN A 686 -1.26 20.30 -35.91
C ASN A 686 -0.80 19.67 -37.24
N GLU A 687 -1.40 18.54 -37.57
CA GLU A 687 -1.15 17.80 -38.80
C GLU A 687 -2.22 18.14 -39.85
N TRP A 688 -1.76 18.28 -41.09
CA TRP A 688 -2.58 18.66 -42.24
C TRP A 688 -2.29 17.70 -43.39
N GLU A 689 -3.31 17.34 -44.15
CA GLU A 689 -3.17 16.52 -45.35
C GLU A 689 -3.85 17.19 -46.54
N LEU A 690 -3.50 16.78 -47.76
CA LEU A 690 -4.26 17.21 -48.93
C LEU A 690 -5.62 16.51 -48.94
N ASN A 691 -6.68 17.25 -49.23
CA ASN A 691 -8.00 16.67 -49.45
C ASN A 691 -7.97 15.61 -50.58
N ALA A 692 -9.03 14.82 -50.71
CA ALA A 692 -9.12 13.78 -51.74
C ALA A 692 -8.91 14.29 -53.18
N ALA A 693 -9.16 15.57 -53.44
CA ALA A 693 -8.95 16.21 -54.74
C ALA A 693 -7.50 16.70 -54.95
N GLY A 694 -6.64 16.68 -53.93
CA GLY A 694 -5.27 17.19 -53.97
C GLY A 694 -5.17 18.72 -54.06
N THR A 695 -6.25 19.46 -53.78
CA THR A 695 -6.36 20.89 -54.09
C THR A 695 -6.20 21.82 -52.88
N ALA A 696 -6.46 21.33 -51.67
CA ALA A 696 -6.37 22.12 -50.45
C ALA A 696 -5.88 21.26 -49.28
N LEU A 697 -5.14 21.88 -48.37
CA LEU A 697 -4.81 21.26 -47.08
C LEU A 697 -6.04 21.29 -46.18
N VAL A 698 -6.36 20.15 -45.58
CA VAL A 698 -7.42 19.97 -44.58
C VAL A 698 -6.81 19.47 -43.27
N PRO A 699 -7.44 19.79 -42.12
CA PRO A 699 -7.02 19.24 -40.83
C PRO A 699 -6.96 17.72 -40.87
N HIS A 700 -5.85 17.14 -40.40
CA HIS A 700 -5.73 15.71 -40.16
C HIS A 700 -5.87 15.44 -38.66
N ILE A 701 -4.88 15.85 -37.85
CA ILE A 701 -4.94 15.76 -36.39
C ILE A 701 -4.55 17.10 -35.78
N LEU A 702 -5.48 17.72 -35.04
CA LEU A 702 -5.27 19.02 -34.42
C LEU A 702 -4.70 18.89 -33.00
N TRP A 703 -3.51 18.30 -32.88
CA TRP A 703 -2.82 18.02 -31.61
C TRP A 703 -2.76 19.21 -30.65
N ASP A 704 -2.42 20.38 -31.16
CA ASP A 704 -2.27 21.59 -30.37
C ASP A 704 -3.62 22.09 -29.85
N ASP A 705 -4.67 22.05 -30.69
CA ASP A 705 -6.02 22.48 -30.31
C ASP A 705 -6.66 21.52 -29.30
N ILE A 706 -6.43 20.22 -29.46
CA ILE A 706 -6.87 19.20 -28.51
C ILE A 706 -6.19 19.44 -27.16
N PHE A 707 -4.86 19.67 -27.15
CA PHE A 707 -4.10 19.94 -25.95
C PHE A 707 -4.57 21.20 -25.22
N GLU A 708 -4.75 22.30 -25.96
CA GLU A 708 -5.19 23.60 -25.44
C GLU A 708 -6.61 23.56 -24.85
N ARG A 709 -7.46 22.66 -25.36
CA ARG A 709 -8.83 22.41 -24.89
C ARG A 709 -8.88 21.44 -23.71
N ALA A 710 -8.16 20.33 -23.76
CA ALA A 710 -8.26 19.25 -22.77
C ALA A 710 -7.33 19.46 -21.57
N ILE A 711 -6.05 19.77 -21.79
CA ILE A 711 -5.00 19.67 -20.77
C ILE A 711 -4.60 21.02 -20.20
N ARG A 712 -4.37 22.03 -21.06
CA ARG A 712 -3.95 23.36 -20.62
C ARG A 712 -4.83 23.93 -19.51
N PRO A 713 -6.18 23.84 -19.54
CA PRO A 713 -7.02 24.40 -18.48
C PRO A 713 -6.77 23.75 -17.12
N VAL A 714 -6.48 22.44 -17.09
CA VAL A 714 -6.19 21.71 -15.85
C VAL A 714 -4.85 22.17 -15.25
N LEU A 715 -3.81 22.27 -16.10
CA LEU A 715 -2.50 22.78 -15.66
C LEU A 715 -2.55 24.26 -15.26
N GLN A 716 -3.31 25.08 -15.99
CA GLN A 716 -3.51 26.50 -15.70
C GLN A 716 -4.22 26.71 -14.35
N ASN A 717 -5.20 25.86 -14.03
CA ASN A 717 -5.87 25.88 -12.72
C ASN A 717 -4.90 25.50 -11.59
N ARG A 718 -4.05 24.48 -11.81
CA ARG A 718 -3.09 24.03 -10.78
C ARG A 718 -1.92 24.99 -10.57
N TYR A 719 -1.28 25.45 -11.64
CA TYR A 719 -0.01 26.19 -11.57
C TYR A 719 -0.18 27.70 -11.78
N GLY A 720 -1.35 28.18 -12.23
CA GLY A 720 -1.61 29.61 -12.38
C GLY A 720 -0.56 30.32 -13.23
N ALA A 721 0.03 31.39 -12.69
CA ALA A 721 1.12 32.13 -13.33
C ALA A 721 2.41 31.30 -13.54
N GLY A 722 2.54 30.15 -12.87
CA GLY A 722 3.65 29.21 -13.03
C GLY A 722 3.59 28.37 -14.32
N LEU A 723 2.51 28.47 -15.11
CA LEU A 723 2.41 27.79 -16.41
C LEU A 723 3.24 28.53 -17.48
N GLN A 724 4.35 27.92 -17.88
CA GLN A 724 5.21 28.40 -18.96
C GLN A 724 4.72 27.90 -20.31
N ARG A 725 4.13 28.80 -21.09
CA ARG A 725 3.51 28.50 -22.39
C ARG A 725 4.50 28.36 -23.55
N THR A 726 5.71 28.89 -23.37
CA THR A 726 6.77 28.87 -24.38
C THR A 726 8.06 28.47 -23.70
N VAL A 727 8.50 27.24 -23.97
CA VAL A 727 9.75 26.69 -23.44
C VAL A 727 10.76 26.61 -24.59
N PRO A 728 11.95 27.20 -24.44
CA PRO A 728 12.94 27.22 -25.52
C PRO A 728 13.45 25.81 -25.86
N TYR A 729 13.62 25.53 -27.15
CA TYR A 729 14.17 24.27 -27.68
C TYR A 729 15.60 23.99 -27.18
N THR A 730 16.44 25.02 -27.22
CA THR A 730 17.87 24.96 -26.90
C THR A 730 18.17 26.02 -25.84
N GLY A 731 19.06 25.67 -24.90
CA GLY A 731 19.40 26.50 -23.75
C GLY A 731 18.95 25.93 -22.41
N PRO A 732 19.56 26.34 -21.29
CA PRO A 732 19.24 25.83 -19.96
C PRO A 732 17.84 26.28 -19.53
N VAL A 733 16.99 25.33 -19.15
CA VAL A 733 15.72 25.60 -18.46
C VAL A 733 15.94 25.32 -16.98
N ALA A 734 15.80 26.36 -16.15
CA ALA A 734 15.85 26.18 -14.70
C ALA A 734 14.50 25.64 -14.21
N PHE A 735 14.40 24.31 -14.05
CA PHE A 735 13.20 23.66 -13.56
C PHE A 735 12.97 23.97 -12.07
N GLN A 736 11.94 24.78 -11.80
CA GLN A 736 11.53 25.20 -10.47
C GLN A 736 10.18 24.59 -10.07
N ASN A 737 10.04 24.24 -8.79
CA ASN A 737 8.74 23.89 -8.20
C ASN A 737 7.75 25.06 -8.37
N GLY A 738 6.45 24.76 -8.41
CA GLY A 738 5.44 25.78 -8.70
C GLY A 738 5.22 26.03 -10.18
N ARG A 739 5.87 25.28 -11.07
CA ARG A 739 5.82 25.52 -12.51
C ARG A 739 5.44 24.31 -13.34
N ALA A 740 4.78 24.59 -14.46
CA ALA A 740 4.51 23.64 -15.52
C ALA A 740 5.11 24.13 -16.85
N TYR A 741 5.76 23.25 -17.59
CA TYR A 741 6.52 23.57 -18.80
C TYR A 741 5.83 22.96 -20.02
N LEU A 742 5.36 23.80 -20.95
CA LEU A 742 4.68 23.36 -22.17
C LEU A 742 5.63 23.34 -23.37
N TYR A 743 5.85 22.15 -23.93
CA TYR A 743 6.60 21.94 -25.18
C TYR A 743 5.60 21.69 -26.31
N ARG A 744 5.31 22.74 -27.07
CA ARG A 744 4.30 22.70 -28.13
C ARG A 744 4.98 22.72 -29.49
N GLY A 745 4.70 21.73 -30.35
CA GLY A 745 5.29 21.65 -31.68
C GLY A 745 4.98 22.87 -32.54
N ALA A 746 3.75 23.41 -32.42
CA ALA A 746 3.31 24.65 -33.08
C ALA A 746 4.16 25.88 -32.79
N ILE A 747 4.84 25.91 -31.63
CA ILE A 747 5.69 27.04 -31.22
C ILE A 747 7.15 26.73 -31.50
N THR A 748 7.57 25.50 -31.19
CA THR A 748 8.97 25.15 -31.16
C THR A 748 9.14 23.65 -31.42
N PRO A 749 9.88 23.25 -32.48
CA PRO A 749 10.20 21.86 -32.71
C PRO A 749 10.95 21.30 -31.52
N TRP A 750 10.43 20.28 -30.85
CA TRP A 750 11.09 19.61 -29.73
C TRP A 750 11.59 18.23 -30.15
N ASN A 751 12.63 17.74 -29.48
CA ASN A 751 13.25 16.45 -29.78
C ASN A 751 13.46 15.61 -28.51
N ALA A 752 13.67 14.31 -28.71
CA ALA A 752 13.86 13.36 -27.61
C ALA A 752 15.11 13.63 -26.77
N VAL A 753 16.24 13.94 -27.41
CA VAL A 753 17.58 13.98 -26.79
C VAL A 753 17.79 15.21 -25.90
N THR A 754 17.23 16.35 -26.28
CA THR A 754 17.43 17.62 -25.57
C THR A 754 16.20 17.97 -24.75
N SER A 755 15.07 18.26 -25.37
CA SER A 755 13.92 18.89 -24.70
C SER A 755 13.19 17.89 -23.81
N THR A 756 12.82 16.74 -24.37
CA THR A 756 12.01 15.74 -23.68
C THR A 756 12.80 15.03 -22.58
N ARG A 757 14.04 14.58 -22.85
CA ARG A 757 14.88 13.99 -21.81
C ARG A 757 15.10 14.94 -20.63
N ARG A 758 15.35 16.23 -20.88
CA ARG A 758 15.46 17.24 -19.82
C ARG A 758 14.16 17.37 -19.04
N ALA A 759 13.02 17.42 -19.70
CA ALA A 759 11.71 17.47 -19.05
C ALA A 759 11.47 16.23 -18.18
N ALA A 760 11.71 15.03 -18.71
CA ALA A 760 11.54 13.77 -17.98
C ALA A 760 12.48 13.65 -16.78
N GLN A 761 13.72 14.13 -16.88
CA GLN A 761 14.68 14.10 -15.78
C GLN A 761 14.39 15.13 -14.67
N ASN A 762 13.69 16.22 -14.97
CA ASN A 762 13.60 17.38 -14.07
C ASN A 762 12.17 17.72 -13.62
N THR A 763 11.17 16.92 -13.99
CA THR A 763 9.78 17.12 -13.56
C THR A 763 9.22 15.86 -12.90
N HIS A 764 8.17 16.02 -12.09
CA HIS A 764 7.53 14.90 -11.38
C HIS A 764 6.35 14.35 -12.17
N ILE A 765 5.68 15.19 -12.96
CA ILE A 765 4.48 14.85 -13.72
C ILE A 765 4.74 15.15 -15.19
N MET A 766 4.44 14.21 -16.08
CA MET A 766 4.62 14.42 -17.51
C MET A 766 3.45 13.91 -18.34
N LEU A 767 3.04 14.70 -19.34
CA LEU A 767 1.99 14.34 -20.29
C LEU A 767 2.54 14.33 -21.72
N PHE A 768 2.26 13.26 -22.45
CA PHE A 768 2.67 13.05 -23.84
C PHE A 768 1.44 13.02 -24.76
N TYR A 769 1.35 14.03 -25.61
CA TYR A 769 0.32 14.22 -26.63
C TYR A 769 0.94 14.11 -28.02
N SER A 770 1.25 12.89 -28.42
CA SER A 770 1.91 12.60 -29.69
C SER A 770 1.48 11.26 -30.25
N HIS A 771 1.80 11.03 -31.52
CA HIS A 771 1.90 9.69 -32.09
C HIS A 771 2.80 8.79 -31.22
N ALA A 772 2.45 7.50 -31.15
CA ALA A 772 3.24 6.51 -30.43
C ALA A 772 3.02 5.09 -30.97
N ASN A 773 3.87 4.19 -30.51
CA ASN A 773 3.61 2.76 -30.46
C ASN A 773 4.15 2.23 -29.12
N GLN A 774 4.14 0.90 -28.90
CA GLN A 774 4.65 0.33 -27.65
C GLN A 774 6.12 0.65 -27.35
N PHE A 775 6.94 1.02 -28.33
CA PHE A 775 8.38 1.23 -28.17
C PHE A 775 8.78 2.70 -28.06
N VAL A 776 8.08 3.59 -28.77
CA VAL A 776 8.51 4.98 -28.92
C VAL A 776 7.35 5.98 -28.92
N TRP A 777 7.61 7.17 -28.39
CA TRP A 777 6.81 8.36 -28.64
C TRP A 777 7.44 9.19 -29.75
N THR A 778 6.66 9.52 -30.77
CA THR A 778 7.13 10.28 -31.90
C THR A 778 7.47 11.71 -31.47
N SER A 779 8.70 12.15 -31.75
CA SER A 779 9.07 13.53 -31.47
C SER A 779 8.66 14.49 -32.58
N GLU A 780 8.35 15.74 -32.24
CA GLU A 780 8.01 16.77 -33.24
C GLU A 780 9.13 16.95 -34.27
N ALA A 781 10.38 17.03 -33.82
CA ALA A 781 11.52 17.13 -34.73
C ALA A 781 11.64 15.90 -35.66
N ARG A 782 11.34 14.69 -35.17
CA ARG A 782 11.34 13.48 -35.99
C ARG A 782 10.17 13.46 -36.98
N ARG A 783 8.98 13.91 -36.56
CA ARG A 783 7.81 14.08 -37.43
C ARG A 783 8.13 15.02 -38.58
N LEU A 784 8.70 16.19 -38.29
CA LEU A 784 9.12 17.16 -39.31
C LEU A 784 10.19 16.60 -40.25
N LEU A 785 11.18 15.86 -39.72
CA LEU A 785 12.18 15.17 -40.54
C LEU A 785 11.54 14.16 -41.51
N ASN A 786 10.62 13.33 -41.02
CA ASN A 786 9.92 12.36 -41.85
C ASN A 786 9.04 13.04 -42.91
N GLY A 787 8.54 14.24 -42.61
CA GLY A 787 7.85 15.12 -43.56
C GLY A 787 8.77 15.87 -44.54
N GLY A 788 10.07 15.58 -44.55
CA GLY A 788 11.04 16.18 -45.48
C GLY A 788 11.60 17.54 -45.05
N SER A 789 11.44 17.93 -43.78
CA SER A 789 11.99 19.19 -43.28
C SER A 789 13.52 19.25 -43.43
N THR A 790 13.99 20.37 -43.99
CA THR A 790 15.41 20.69 -44.14
C THR A 790 15.95 21.56 -43.00
N ASP A 791 15.13 21.84 -41.97
CA ASP A 791 15.54 22.67 -40.83
C ASP A 791 16.75 22.03 -40.11
N PRO A 792 17.90 22.71 -40.03
CA PRO A 792 19.09 22.19 -39.36
C PRO A 792 18.85 21.81 -37.90
N ARG A 793 17.86 22.45 -37.25
CA ARG A 793 17.51 22.21 -35.84
C ARG A 793 16.89 20.83 -35.61
N VAL A 794 16.25 20.24 -36.62
CA VAL A 794 15.62 18.92 -36.50
C VAL A 794 16.53 17.80 -36.99
N GLN A 795 17.61 18.09 -37.71
CA GLN A 795 18.54 17.07 -38.22
C GLN A 795 19.15 16.20 -37.09
N GLY A 796 19.21 14.89 -37.32
CA GLY A 796 19.68 13.92 -36.32
C GLY A 796 18.71 13.64 -35.17
N SER A 797 17.49 14.20 -35.20
CA SER A 797 16.47 13.92 -34.19
C SER A 797 15.97 12.49 -34.27
N ARG A 798 15.67 11.93 -33.09
CA ARG A 798 15.09 10.60 -32.89
C ARG A 798 13.86 10.69 -32.01
N ASP A 799 13.06 9.63 -32.04
CA ASP A 799 11.91 9.45 -31.16
C ASP A 799 12.36 9.17 -29.72
N ILE A 800 11.41 9.27 -28.79
CA ILE A 800 11.66 9.00 -27.37
C ILE A 800 11.42 7.53 -27.14
N ASP A 801 12.49 6.79 -26.88
CA ASP A 801 12.44 5.37 -26.57
C ASP A 801 12.82 5.12 -25.10
N ARG A 802 12.84 3.85 -24.70
CA ARG A 802 13.23 3.40 -23.37
C ARG A 802 14.56 4.00 -22.86
N ARG A 803 15.53 4.25 -23.74
CA ARG A 803 16.86 4.79 -23.39
C ARG A 803 16.77 6.26 -22.97
N GLU A 804 15.89 7.04 -23.59
CA GLU A 804 15.66 8.43 -23.19
C GLU A 804 14.91 8.55 -21.86
N LEU A 805 14.20 7.49 -21.49
CA LEU A 805 13.39 7.40 -20.28
C LEU A 805 14.13 6.72 -19.11
N ALA A 806 15.39 6.33 -19.29
CA ALA A 806 16.21 5.84 -18.20
C ALA A 806 16.68 6.99 -17.29
N ASN A 807 16.72 6.74 -15.97
CA ASN A 807 17.07 7.69 -14.91
C ASN A 807 16.21 8.96 -14.94
N VAL A 808 14.90 8.81 -15.05
CA VAL A 808 13.97 9.96 -15.08
C VAL A 808 13.63 10.43 -13.67
N GLY A 809 13.29 11.71 -13.54
CA GLY A 809 12.80 12.30 -12.29
C GLY A 809 11.28 12.20 -12.13
N LEU A 810 10.63 11.53 -13.08
CA LEU A 810 9.18 11.37 -13.14
C LEU A 810 8.68 10.53 -11.97
N ARG A 811 7.43 10.81 -11.59
CA ARG A 811 6.63 10.01 -10.64
C ARG A 811 5.28 9.65 -11.23
N ILE A 812 4.76 10.51 -12.10
CA ILE A 812 3.52 10.27 -12.87
C ILE A 812 3.78 10.60 -14.33
N ALA A 813 3.42 9.68 -15.22
CA ALA A 813 3.42 9.87 -16.66
C ALA A 813 2.05 9.52 -17.26
N MET A 814 1.66 10.23 -18.31
CA MET A 814 0.39 10.02 -19.01
C MET A 814 0.62 10.13 -20.52
N SER A 815 -0.04 9.29 -21.30
CA SER A 815 0.08 9.30 -22.77
C SER A 815 -1.27 9.09 -23.43
N THR A 816 -1.53 9.82 -24.53
CA THR A 816 -2.64 9.54 -25.46
C THR A 816 -2.21 8.75 -26.69
N GLY A 817 -0.90 8.60 -26.90
CA GLY A 817 -0.37 7.97 -28.10
C GLY A 817 -0.66 6.47 -28.18
N CYS A 818 -0.97 5.99 -29.38
CA CYS A 818 -1.37 4.61 -29.67
C CYS A 818 -0.43 3.56 -29.06
N HIS A 819 -1.00 2.53 -28.43
CA HIS A 819 -0.29 1.37 -27.85
C HIS A 819 0.87 1.70 -26.90
N SER A 820 0.99 2.94 -26.45
CA SER A 820 2.11 3.36 -25.59
C SER A 820 2.00 2.79 -24.17
N GLY A 821 0.84 2.28 -23.78
CA GLY A 821 0.59 1.48 -22.60
C GLY A 821 0.52 -0.02 -22.89
N TYR A 822 0.86 -0.48 -24.09
CA TYR A 822 0.80 -1.91 -24.43
C TYR A 822 2.03 -2.65 -23.90
N ASN A 823 1.79 -3.72 -23.14
CA ASN A 823 2.78 -4.66 -22.65
C ASN A 823 2.44 -6.08 -23.12
N THR A 824 3.42 -6.96 -23.15
CA THR A 824 3.29 -8.35 -23.62
C THR A 824 3.79 -9.33 -22.57
N ALA A 825 3.47 -10.61 -22.75
CA ALA A 825 4.20 -11.70 -22.11
C ALA A 825 5.69 -11.69 -22.50
N TYR A 826 6.55 -12.30 -21.69
CA TYR A 826 7.99 -12.39 -21.98
C TYR A 826 8.35 -13.25 -23.21
N ARG A 827 7.75 -14.44 -23.39
CA ARG A 827 8.14 -15.38 -24.47
C ARG A 827 7.82 -14.85 -25.86
N GLN A 828 8.77 -15.07 -26.76
CA GLN A 828 8.69 -14.77 -28.18
C GLN A 828 9.84 -15.47 -28.94
N ASN A 829 9.75 -15.56 -30.27
CA ASN A 829 10.75 -16.22 -31.11
C ASN A 829 12.08 -15.46 -31.18
N ASN A 830 12.08 -14.13 -31.06
CA ASN A 830 13.32 -13.36 -31.07
C ASN A 830 14.03 -13.44 -29.73
N VAL A 831 15.28 -13.92 -29.79
CA VAL A 831 16.22 -14.08 -28.67
C VAL A 831 16.47 -12.83 -27.82
N ASN A 832 16.20 -11.63 -28.34
CA ASN A 832 16.37 -10.38 -27.61
C ASN A 832 15.12 -9.96 -26.82
N HIS A 833 14.02 -10.73 -26.89
CA HIS A 833 12.77 -10.45 -26.18
C HIS A 833 12.27 -9.00 -26.36
N ARG A 834 12.41 -8.45 -27.58
CA ARG A 834 12.27 -7.01 -27.84
C ARG A 834 10.88 -6.47 -27.52
N LEU A 835 9.82 -7.26 -27.72
CA LEU A 835 8.44 -6.79 -27.52
C LEU A 835 8.19 -6.52 -26.03
N TYR A 836 8.76 -7.36 -25.17
CA TYR A 836 8.77 -7.20 -23.72
C TYR A 836 9.79 -6.16 -23.23
N ARG A 837 11.07 -6.31 -23.61
CA ARG A 837 12.17 -5.55 -23.00
C ARG A 837 12.24 -4.09 -23.42
N ASN A 838 11.80 -3.76 -24.64
CA ASN A 838 11.99 -2.42 -25.21
C ASN A 838 10.74 -1.54 -25.15
N ASN A 839 9.65 -2.01 -24.53
CA ASN A 839 8.42 -1.23 -24.49
C ASN A 839 8.50 -0.08 -23.46
N ILE A 840 7.66 0.95 -23.66
CA ILE A 840 7.60 2.15 -22.82
C ILE A 840 7.11 1.82 -21.41
N VAL A 841 6.19 0.87 -21.28
CA VAL A 841 5.68 0.42 -19.97
C VAL A 841 6.83 -0.05 -19.08
N ARG A 842 7.72 -0.88 -19.61
CA ARG A 842 8.93 -1.35 -18.92
C ARG A 842 9.83 -0.17 -18.54
N ALA A 843 9.99 0.82 -19.42
CA ALA A 843 10.79 2.02 -19.12
C ALA A 843 10.21 2.83 -17.95
N MET A 844 8.89 2.87 -17.80
CA MET A 844 8.24 3.54 -16.66
C MET A 844 8.34 2.75 -15.36
N LEU A 845 8.11 1.43 -15.43
CA LEU A 845 8.16 0.56 -14.26
C LEU A 845 9.57 0.49 -13.68
N ASP A 846 10.62 0.36 -14.51
CA ASP A 846 12.01 0.34 -14.02
C ASP A 846 12.41 1.61 -13.25
N GLU A 847 11.67 2.70 -13.45
CA GLU A 847 11.90 4.00 -12.81
C GLU A 847 10.82 4.31 -11.75
N HIS A 848 9.94 3.33 -11.46
CA HIS A 848 8.85 3.41 -10.48
C HIS A 848 7.86 4.56 -10.75
N VAL A 849 7.57 4.81 -12.02
CA VAL A 849 6.65 5.85 -12.47
C VAL A 849 5.24 5.26 -12.56
N ALA A 850 4.25 5.91 -11.95
CA ALA A 850 2.84 5.62 -12.22
C ALA A 850 2.50 6.08 -13.64
N TYR A 851 2.05 5.16 -14.49
CA TYR A 851 1.89 5.42 -15.92
C TYR A 851 0.49 5.06 -16.40
N TYR A 852 -0.22 6.04 -16.97
CA TYR A 852 -1.57 5.87 -17.50
C TYR A 852 -1.60 6.10 -19.01
N ALA A 853 -1.87 5.04 -19.78
CA ALA A 853 -1.71 5.05 -21.24
C ALA A 853 -2.56 3.99 -21.96
N PRO A 854 -2.82 4.16 -23.27
CA PRO A 854 -3.64 3.22 -24.03
C PRO A 854 -2.87 1.97 -24.45
N THR A 855 -3.52 0.81 -24.34
CA THR A 855 -3.10 -0.49 -24.90
C THR A 855 -3.54 -0.67 -26.36
N VAL A 856 -4.25 0.30 -26.92
CA VAL A 856 -4.93 0.23 -28.23
C VAL A 856 -4.58 1.44 -29.09
N TYR A 857 -5.12 1.53 -30.31
CA TYR A 857 -5.03 2.78 -31.08
C TYR A 857 -5.66 3.94 -30.29
N GLY A 858 -4.90 5.02 -30.17
CA GLY A 858 -5.34 6.26 -29.56
C GLY A 858 -6.53 6.86 -30.31
N TYR A 859 -7.48 7.43 -29.57
CA TYR A 859 -8.74 7.90 -30.11
C TYR A 859 -9.20 9.15 -29.36
N GLY A 860 -9.62 10.15 -30.13
CA GLY A 860 -9.94 11.49 -29.62
C GLY A 860 -10.87 12.23 -30.57
N ASN A 861 -10.81 13.56 -30.52
CA ASN A 861 -11.66 14.40 -31.37
C ASN A 861 -11.02 15.76 -31.65
N ASN A 862 -11.05 16.22 -32.90
CA ASN A 862 -10.47 17.51 -33.29
C ASN A 862 -11.25 18.70 -32.68
N THR A 863 -12.58 18.60 -32.53
CA THR A 863 -13.45 19.73 -32.18
C THR A 863 -13.97 19.71 -30.74
N THR A 864 -13.95 18.54 -30.06
CA THR A 864 -14.44 18.31 -28.69
C THR A 864 -13.42 17.54 -27.83
N THR A 865 -13.72 17.29 -26.55
CA THR A 865 -12.89 16.41 -25.70
C THR A 865 -13.64 15.12 -25.40
N SER A 866 -13.23 14.02 -26.04
CA SER A 866 -13.86 12.70 -25.91
C SER A 866 -12.82 11.59 -25.69
N HIS A 867 -13.29 10.36 -25.42
CA HIS A 867 -12.48 9.14 -25.40
C HIS A 867 -11.16 9.27 -24.61
N HIS A 868 -10.00 8.92 -25.18
CA HIS A 868 -8.73 8.93 -24.44
C HIS A 868 -8.35 10.34 -23.95
N ASP A 869 -8.65 11.40 -24.71
CA ASP A 869 -8.40 12.78 -24.27
C ASP A 869 -9.17 13.12 -22.99
N LYS A 870 -10.42 12.67 -22.93
CA LYS A 870 -11.28 12.85 -21.76
C LYS A 870 -10.78 12.04 -20.57
N LEU A 871 -10.36 10.79 -20.77
CA LEU A 871 -9.80 9.95 -19.71
C LEU A 871 -8.53 10.56 -19.12
N ILE A 872 -7.57 10.97 -19.96
CA ILE A 872 -6.35 11.64 -19.50
C ILE A 872 -6.66 12.95 -18.76
N ARG A 873 -7.59 13.75 -19.27
CA ARG A 873 -8.02 14.99 -18.60
C ARG A 873 -8.62 14.73 -17.23
N GLU A 874 -9.52 13.76 -17.10
CA GLU A 874 -10.16 13.47 -15.82
C GLU A 874 -9.19 12.80 -14.83
N PHE A 875 -8.26 11.98 -15.31
CA PHE A 875 -7.17 11.42 -14.50
C PHE A 875 -6.27 12.52 -13.94
N LEU A 876 -5.81 13.45 -14.79
CA LEU A 876 -4.99 14.60 -14.35
C LEU A 876 -5.74 15.48 -13.33
N LYS A 877 -7.05 15.68 -13.50
CA LYS A 877 -7.88 16.37 -12.50
C LYS A 877 -7.93 15.59 -11.19
N GLY A 878 -8.09 14.26 -11.26
CA GLY A 878 -8.03 13.35 -10.12
C GLY A 878 -6.74 13.52 -9.33
N VAL A 879 -5.60 13.47 -10.03
CA VAL A 879 -4.24 13.67 -9.50
C VAL A 879 -4.05 15.02 -8.80
N PHE A 880 -4.88 16.03 -9.02
CA PHE A 880 -4.79 17.34 -8.36
C PHE A 880 -5.90 17.63 -7.34
N ARG A 881 -6.85 16.71 -7.17
CA ARG A 881 -7.94 16.89 -6.20
C ARG A 881 -7.45 16.68 -4.79
N ARG A 882 -8.04 17.41 -3.85
CA ARG A 882 -7.64 17.41 -2.43
C ARG A 882 -8.21 16.27 -1.58
N TYR A 883 -9.14 15.48 -2.12
CA TYR A 883 -9.83 14.42 -1.37
C TYR A 883 -9.53 13.03 -1.93
N TYR A 884 -8.52 12.95 -2.81
CA TYR A 884 -8.06 11.70 -3.41
C TYR A 884 -6.61 11.55 -2.99
N ASP A 885 -6.37 10.48 -2.25
CA ASP A 885 -5.15 10.27 -1.49
C ASP A 885 -4.22 9.29 -2.19
N THR A 886 -4.66 8.61 -3.26
CA THR A 886 -3.85 7.66 -4.02
C THR A 886 -3.93 7.85 -5.55
N ILE A 887 -3.00 7.24 -6.28
CA ILE A 887 -3.06 7.15 -7.75
C ILE A 887 -4.29 6.34 -8.21
N GLY A 888 -4.65 5.29 -7.48
CA GLY A 888 -5.86 4.48 -7.70
C GLY A 888 -7.12 5.32 -7.63
N ASP A 889 -7.27 6.18 -6.62
CA ASP A 889 -8.41 7.11 -6.52
C ASP A 889 -8.54 8.01 -7.75
N ALA A 890 -7.42 8.53 -8.25
CA ALA A 890 -7.38 9.36 -9.43
C ALA A 890 -7.82 8.60 -10.69
N TYR A 891 -7.46 7.32 -10.80
CA TYR A 891 -7.87 6.43 -11.88
C TYR A 891 -9.36 6.07 -11.78
N TYR A 892 -9.80 5.62 -10.61
CA TYR A 892 -11.20 5.29 -10.32
C TYR A 892 -12.13 6.46 -10.65
N ILE A 893 -11.80 7.66 -10.17
CA ILE A 893 -12.65 8.83 -10.44
C ILE A 893 -12.61 9.26 -11.91
N ALA A 894 -11.49 9.07 -12.61
CA ALA A 894 -11.39 9.41 -14.02
C ALA A 894 -12.37 8.60 -14.86
N LEU A 895 -12.36 7.28 -14.67
CA LEU A 895 -13.30 6.36 -15.33
C LEU A 895 -14.74 6.64 -14.93
N ARG A 896 -14.99 6.83 -13.63
CA ARG A 896 -16.32 7.16 -13.14
C ARG A 896 -16.81 8.48 -13.68
N LYS A 897 -15.97 9.52 -13.84
CA LYS A 897 -16.35 10.79 -14.47
C LYS A 897 -16.51 10.65 -15.98
N TYR A 898 -15.76 9.77 -16.62
CA TYR A 898 -15.89 9.47 -18.04
C TYR A 898 -17.26 8.90 -18.37
N THR A 899 -17.65 7.79 -17.72
CA THR A 899 -18.89 7.04 -18.02
C THR A 899 -20.15 7.85 -17.80
N SER A 900 -20.04 8.87 -16.98
CA SER A 900 -21.18 9.44 -16.34
C SER A 900 -21.59 10.78 -16.95
N MET A 901 -20.78 11.34 -17.85
CA MET A 901 -21.15 12.52 -18.65
C MET A 901 -22.13 12.23 -19.82
N GLY A 902 -22.68 11.01 -19.95
CA GLY A 902 -23.75 10.67 -20.91
C GLY A 902 -23.42 10.94 -22.39
N GLY A 903 -23.08 9.89 -23.14
CA GLY A 903 -22.93 9.96 -24.60
C GLY A 903 -23.19 8.57 -25.20
N GLY A 904 -23.96 8.51 -26.30
CA GLY A 904 -24.41 7.26 -26.91
C GLY A 904 -23.36 6.55 -27.76
N TRP A 905 -22.16 6.23 -27.25
CA TRP A 905 -21.05 5.67 -28.04
C TRP A 905 -20.64 4.26 -27.60
N ALA A 906 -21.60 3.33 -27.53
CA ALA A 906 -21.43 2.01 -26.91
C ALA A 906 -20.13 1.27 -27.31
N ASP A 907 -19.76 1.26 -28.60
CA ASP A 907 -18.60 0.49 -29.08
C ASP A 907 -17.27 1.24 -28.95
N LEU A 908 -17.23 2.55 -29.20
CA LEU A 908 -15.99 3.34 -29.13
C LEU A 908 -15.65 3.76 -27.69
N ASP A 909 -16.66 3.98 -26.84
CA ASP A 909 -16.44 4.14 -25.41
C ASP A 909 -15.92 2.84 -24.80
N LYS A 910 -16.50 1.70 -25.16
CA LYS A 910 -16.01 0.39 -24.75
C LYS A 910 -14.55 0.19 -25.17
N TYR A 911 -14.23 0.50 -26.42
CA TYR A 911 -12.86 0.44 -26.93
C TYR A 911 -11.90 1.35 -26.14
N ALA A 912 -12.28 2.60 -25.88
CA ALA A 912 -11.42 3.56 -25.19
C ALA A 912 -11.24 3.25 -23.69
N ILE A 913 -12.31 2.81 -23.03
CA ILE A 913 -12.27 2.53 -21.59
C ILE A 913 -11.48 1.25 -21.30
N TYR A 914 -11.80 0.14 -21.99
CA TYR A 914 -11.05 -1.11 -21.80
C TYR A 914 -9.63 -1.03 -22.37
N GLY A 915 -9.40 -0.12 -23.33
CA GLY A 915 -8.11 0.12 -23.95
C GLY A 915 -7.18 1.07 -23.19
N MET A 916 -7.50 1.52 -21.98
CA MET A 916 -6.63 2.35 -21.14
C MET A 916 -6.18 1.60 -19.89
N HIS A 917 -4.90 1.72 -19.52
CA HIS A 917 -4.30 0.96 -18.43
C HIS A 917 -3.50 1.82 -17.46
N LEU A 918 -3.62 1.53 -16.15
CA LEU A 918 -2.78 2.10 -15.09
C LEU A 918 -1.68 1.12 -14.68
N TYR A 919 -0.43 1.50 -14.93
CA TYR A 919 0.76 0.82 -14.40
C TYR A 919 1.27 1.54 -13.15
N GLY A 920 1.69 0.78 -12.16
CA GLY A 920 2.00 1.25 -10.80
C GLY A 920 1.03 0.67 -9.77
N LEU A 921 1.35 0.84 -8.48
CA LEU A 921 0.47 0.39 -7.41
C LEU A 921 -0.69 1.38 -7.23
N PRO A 922 -1.95 0.90 -7.14
CA PRO A 922 -3.11 1.78 -6.97
C PRO A 922 -3.07 2.52 -5.63
N THR A 923 -2.46 1.96 -4.59
CA THR A 923 -2.33 2.58 -3.27
C THR A 923 -1.26 3.66 -3.18
N GLN A 924 -0.47 3.91 -4.26
CA GLN A 924 0.61 4.88 -4.25
C GLN A 924 0.11 6.25 -3.77
N PRO A 925 0.60 6.78 -2.62
CA PRO A 925 -0.01 7.95 -2.02
C PRO A 925 0.27 9.25 -2.78
N LEU A 926 -0.70 10.15 -2.80
CA LEU A 926 -0.63 11.52 -3.31
C LEU A 926 -0.64 12.52 -2.16
N ARG A 927 0.41 13.35 -2.03
CA ARG A 927 0.44 14.44 -1.06
C ARG A 927 -0.18 15.70 -1.66
N GLN A 928 -1.36 16.06 -1.17
CA GLN A 928 -2.14 17.24 -1.61
C GLN A 928 -2.21 18.36 -0.57
N HIS A 929 -1.97 18.05 0.71
CA HIS A 929 -2.11 18.99 1.82
C HIS A 929 -0.78 19.69 2.16
N ALA A 930 -0.83 21.01 2.32
CA ALA A 930 0.28 21.77 2.91
C ALA A 930 0.55 21.27 4.33
N THR A 931 1.82 21.15 4.73
CA THR A 931 2.15 20.77 6.12
C THR A 931 1.73 21.89 7.08
N LEU A 932 1.57 21.57 8.37
CA LEU A 932 1.26 22.56 9.43
C LEU A 932 2.21 23.78 9.42
N ALA A 933 3.47 23.59 9.02
CA ALA A 933 4.46 24.66 8.85
C ALA A 933 4.15 25.57 7.65
N GLU A 934 3.64 25.01 6.56
CA GLU A 934 3.31 25.73 5.32
C GLU A 934 1.97 26.50 5.43
N LEU A 935 0.99 25.94 6.15
CA LEU A 935 -0.28 26.62 6.46
C LEU A 935 -0.07 27.89 7.29
N ARG A 936 0.94 27.89 8.18
CA ARG A 936 1.36 29.09 8.95
C ARG A 936 2.01 30.16 8.07
N SER A 937 2.63 29.78 6.96
CA SER A 937 3.24 30.72 6.00
C SER A 937 2.29 31.23 4.91
N ALA A 938 1.16 30.55 4.67
CA ALA A 938 0.20 30.87 3.60
C ALA A 938 -0.98 31.76 4.04
N SER A 939 -1.04 32.20 5.31
CA SER A 939 -2.22 32.88 5.89
C SER A 939 -2.40 34.35 5.46
N THR A 940 -1.77 34.81 4.38
CA THR A 940 -1.88 36.22 3.93
C THR A 940 -2.51 36.42 2.55
N SER A 941 -3.07 35.41 1.88
CA SER A 941 -3.81 35.70 0.63
C SER A 941 -4.89 34.70 0.21
N SER A 942 -6.07 35.28 -0.02
CA SER A 942 -7.21 34.81 -0.83
C SER A 942 -8.27 33.93 -0.13
N SER A 943 -9.43 34.56 0.07
CA SER A 943 -10.72 33.97 0.37
C SER A 943 -11.34 33.39 -0.91
N VAL A 944 -11.37 32.06 -1.05
CA VAL A 944 -12.27 31.39 -1.99
C VAL A 944 -13.44 30.83 -1.18
N ARG A 945 -14.62 31.42 -1.38
CA ARG A 945 -15.87 31.09 -0.68
C ARG A 945 -16.36 29.72 -1.16
N ARG A 946 -16.45 28.76 -0.24
CA ARG A 946 -17.07 27.43 -0.45
C ARG A 946 -18.60 27.60 -0.58
N PRO A 947 -19.30 26.89 -1.48
CA PRO A 947 -20.76 26.81 -1.42
C PRO A 947 -21.14 26.00 -0.17
N THR A 948 -21.94 26.59 0.71
CA THR A 948 -22.57 25.89 1.82
C THR A 948 -23.69 25.00 1.26
N ALA A 949 -23.81 23.76 1.72
CA ALA A 949 -24.97 22.94 1.41
C ALA A 949 -26.25 23.67 1.89
N PRO A 950 -27.30 23.80 1.04
CA PRO A 950 -28.56 24.33 1.51
C PRO A 950 -29.11 23.40 2.60
N THR A 951 -29.50 24.00 3.73
CA THR A 951 -30.34 23.37 4.77
C THR A 951 -31.47 22.61 4.10
N ALA A 952 -31.66 21.33 4.43
CA ALA A 952 -32.61 20.40 3.80
C ALA A 952 -33.91 21.08 3.31
N VAL A 953 -33.95 21.43 2.03
CA VAL A 953 -35.15 21.91 1.35
C VAL A 953 -35.66 20.76 0.49
N ALA A 954 -36.94 20.42 0.61
CA ALA A 954 -37.61 19.40 -0.20
C ALA A 954 -37.58 19.70 -1.71
N ALA A 955 -37.21 20.93 -2.11
CA ALA A 955 -36.89 21.34 -3.48
C ALA A 955 -36.08 22.64 -3.44
N PHE A 956 -35.01 22.76 -4.25
CA PHE A 956 -34.33 24.04 -4.49
C PHE A 956 -34.32 24.34 -5.99
N SER A 957 -34.35 25.61 -6.36
CA SER A 957 -34.33 26.05 -7.76
C SER A 957 -33.09 26.90 -8.00
N GLU A 958 -32.31 26.50 -9.00
CA GLU A 958 -31.10 27.20 -9.41
C GLU A 958 -31.29 27.73 -10.83
N THR A 959 -30.93 28.99 -11.04
CA THR A 959 -30.99 29.60 -12.36
C THR A 959 -29.62 29.53 -13.00
N ILE A 960 -29.51 28.79 -14.10
CA ILE A 960 -28.34 28.83 -14.96
C ILE A 960 -28.51 30.01 -15.92
N ALA A 961 -28.07 31.20 -15.49
CA ALA A 961 -28.12 32.40 -16.31
C ALA A 961 -26.98 32.38 -17.34
N VAL A 962 -27.28 31.96 -18.58
CA VAL A 962 -26.45 32.21 -19.76
C VAL A 962 -27.24 33.15 -20.66
N SER A 963 -26.84 34.42 -20.71
CA SER A 963 -27.57 35.46 -21.45
C SER A 963 -27.70 35.16 -22.94
N ASN A 964 -26.71 34.46 -23.51
CA ASN A 964 -26.61 34.01 -24.88
C ASN A 964 -25.27 33.26 -25.04
N PHE A 965 -25.25 32.13 -25.75
CA PHE A 965 -24.00 31.55 -26.21
C PHE A 965 -23.52 32.37 -27.40
N ALA A 966 -22.44 33.14 -27.25
CA ALA A 966 -21.89 33.88 -28.37
C ALA A 966 -21.52 32.91 -29.50
N VAL A 967 -21.84 33.27 -30.74
CA VAL A 967 -21.47 32.49 -31.93
C VAL A 967 -20.19 33.08 -32.51
N ALA A 968 -19.16 32.25 -32.57
CA ALA A 968 -17.98 32.46 -33.39
C ALA A 968 -18.11 31.64 -34.68
N PHE A 969 -17.24 31.90 -35.65
CA PHE A 969 -17.15 31.12 -36.88
C PHE A 969 -15.74 30.56 -37.03
N ASP A 970 -15.62 29.32 -37.49
CA ASP A 970 -14.33 28.71 -37.82
C ASP A 970 -13.79 29.22 -39.17
N ALA A 971 -12.61 28.71 -39.57
CA ALA A 971 -11.94 29.14 -40.79
C ALA A 971 -12.74 28.81 -42.07
N GLU A 972 -13.64 27.84 -41.99
CA GLU A 972 -14.54 27.42 -43.06
C GLU A 972 -15.88 28.18 -43.03
N GLY A 973 -16.07 29.11 -42.08
CA GLY A 973 -17.29 29.88 -41.93
C GLY A 973 -18.42 29.14 -41.22
N ARG A 974 -18.13 28.00 -40.56
CA ARG A 974 -19.11 27.23 -39.79
C ARG A 974 -19.24 27.80 -38.39
N ALA A 975 -20.46 27.83 -37.88
CA ALA A 975 -20.79 28.37 -36.57
C ALA A 975 -20.29 27.47 -35.43
N VAL A 976 -19.73 28.10 -34.41
CA VAL A 976 -19.23 27.48 -33.19
C VAL A 976 -19.66 28.32 -32.00
N PHE A 977 -20.29 27.69 -31.01
CA PHE A 977 -20.68 28.39 -29.79
C PHE A 977 -19.50 28.56 -28.81
N ASP A 978 -19.40 29.74 -28.22
CA ASP A 978 -18.48 30.04 -27.14
C ASP A 978 -18.85 29.26 -25.87
N ILE A 979 -17.82 28.77 -25.17
CA ILE A 979 -17.97 27.97 -23.96
C ILE A 979 -18.00 28.91 -22.74
N PRO A 980 -19.05 28.90 -21.90
CA PRO A 980 -19.03 29.63 -20.64
C PRO A 980 -17.94 29.08 -19.70
N GLN A 981 -17.46 29.88 -18.73
CA GLN A 981 -16.32 29.56 -17.83
C GLN A 981 -16.40 28.25 -17.02
N GLN A 982 -17.50 27.48 -17.13
CA GLN A 982 -17.74 26.19 -16.47
C GLN A 982 -18.50 25.20 -17.38
N GLY A 983 -18.29 25.30 -18.70
CA GLY A 983 -18.89 24.43 -19.70
C GLY A 983 -17.87 23.64 -20.51
N GLY A 984 -18.36 22.89 -21.50
CA GLY A 984 -17.56 22.21 -22.50
C GLY A 984 -18.25 22.23 -23.86
N ARG A 985 -17.61 21.65 -24.87
CA ARG A 985 -18.27 21.28 -26.12
C ARG A 985 -18.67 19.81 -26.05
N THR A 986 -19.86 19.50 -26.55
CA THR A 986 -20.40 18.16 -26.63
C THR A 986 -21.09 17.97 -27.98
N GLY A 987 -21.31 16.74 -28.37
CA GLY A 987 -22.09 16.40 -29.54
C GLY A 987 -21.92 14.94 -29.91
N GLU A 988 -22.76 14.48 -30.81
CA GLU A 988 -22.66 13.16 -31.41
C GLU A 988 -21.66 13.18 -32.57
N PRO A 989 -20.77 12.19 -32.75
CA PRO A 989 -20.01 11.96 -33.97
C PRO A 989 -20.72 12.34 -35.25
N PHE A 990 -20.03 13.18 -36.03
CA PHE A 990 -20.49 13.78 -37.27
C PHE A 990 -21.64 14.80 -37.12
N GLY A 991 -22.24 14.90 -35.93
CA GLY A 991 -23.31 15.85 -35.62
C GLY A 991 -22.80 17.23 -35.19
N PRO A 992 -23.69 18.23 -35.10
CA PRO A 992 -23.31 19.59 -34.71
C PRO A 992 -22.65 19.67 -33.32
N VAL A 993 -21.63 20.51 -33.18
CA VAL A 993 -20.98 20.80 -31.89
C VAL A 993 -21.83 21.78 -31.09
N LEU A 994 -22.20 21.37 -29.88
CA LEU A 994 -23.04 22.14 -28.97
C LEU A 994 -22.26 22.54 -27.71
N PRO A 995 -22.54 23.71 -27.12
CA PRO A 995 -21.99 24.07 -25.83
C PRO A 995 -22.79 23.34 -24.74
N ALA A 996 -22.11 22.84 -23.72
CA ALA A 996 -22.74 22.22 -22.56
C ALA A 996 -22.34 23.01 -21.30
N VAL A 997 -23.30 23.30 -20.44
CA VAL A 997 -23.05 23.86 -19.10
C VAL A 997 -23.22 22.76 -18.09
N VAL A 998 -22.17 22.50 -17.31
CA VAL A 998 -22.22 21.50 -16.24
C VAL A 998 -22.19 22.21 -14.89
N ARG A 999 -23.11 21.81 -14.01
CA ARG A 999 -23.20 22.26 -12.62
C ARG A 999 -23.29 21.06 -11.71
N THR A 1000 -22.64 21.13 -10.56
CA THR A 1000 -22.75 20.09 -9.54
C THR A 1000 -23.25 20.71 -8.25
N TYR A 1001 -24.27 20.10 -7.65
CA TYR A 1001 -24.88 20.51 -6.41
C TYR A 1001 -24.73 19.39 -5.39
N ALA A 1002 -24.39 19.71 -4.15
CA ALA A 1002 -24.37 18.73 -3.08
C ALA A 1002 -25.81 18.45 -2.60
N LEU A 1003 -26.09 17.20 -2.27
CA LEU A 1003 -27.37 16.75 -1.74
C LEU A 1003 -27.22 16.26 -0.28
N PRO A 1004 -28.29 16.30 0.52
CA PRO A 1004 -28.33 15.64 1.83
C PRO A 1004 -27.97 14.15 1.74
N SER A 1005 -27.26 13.62 2.74
CA SER A 1005 -26.72 12.26 2.76
C SER A 1005 -27.76 11.14 2.65
N ASP A 1006 -29.02 11.42 2.99
CA ASP A 1006 -30.18 10.53 2.94
C ASP A 1006 -31.04 10.71 1.68
N THR A 1007 -30.57 11.47 0.70
CA THR A 1007 -31.36 11.79 -0.50
C THR A 1007 -31.61 10.55 -1.37
N ALA A 1008 -32.88 10.19 -1.51
CA ALA A 1008 -33.37 9.20 -2.46
C ALA A 1008 -34.49 9.80 -3.33
N GLY A 1009 -34.56 9.42 -4.61
CA GLY A 1009 -35.63 9.86 -5.50
C GLY A 1009 -35.54 11.32 -5.95
N VAL A 1010 -34.40 11.72 -6.54
CA VAL A 1010 -34.23 13.09 -7.06
C VAL A 1010 -34.81 13.25 -8.45
N THR A 1011 -35.70 14.23 -8.59
CA THR A 1011 -36.22 14.71 -9.86
C THR A 1011 -35.65 16.10 -10.15
N VAL A 1012 -35.04 16.28 -11.31
CA VAL A 1012 -34.66 17.62 -11.80
C VAL A 1012 -35.55 17.96 -12.97
N THR A 1013 -36.23 19.09 -12.86
CA THR A 1013 -37.16 19.57 -13.88
C THR A 1013 -36.69 20.91 -14.40
N LEU A 1014 -36.67 21.07 -15.72
CA LEU A 1014 -36.50 22.39 -16.34
C LEU A 1014 -37.83 23.14 -16.21
N VAL A 1015 -37.90 24.13 -15.32
CA VAL A 1015 -39.14 24.88 -15.02
C VAL A 1015 -39.35 26.12 -15.90
N ALA A 1016 -38.29 26.64 -16.53
CA ALA A 1016 -38.36 27.74 -17.48
C ALA A 1016 -37.20 27.69 -18.48
N SER A 1017 -37.49 27.93 -19.76
CA SER A 1017 -36.49 28.08 -20.83
C SER A 1017 -36.82 29.30 -21.69
N GLN A 1018 -35.81 30.09 -22.02
CA GLN A 1018 -35.92 31.13 -23.05
C GLN A 1018 -35.20 30.65 -24.31
N THR A 1019 -35.90 30.63 -25.44
CA THR A 1019 -35.33 30.24 -26.73
C THR A 1019 -34.98 31.49 -27.52
N HIS A 1020 -33.75 31.55 -28.03
CA HIS A 1020 -33.33 32.58 -28.97
C HIS A 1020 -33.05 31.92 -30.32
N ALA A 1021 -33.88 32.24 -31.32
CA ALA A 1021 -33.65 31.78 -32.68
C ALA A 1021 -32.58 32.65 -33.34
N TYR A 1022 -31.51 32.03 -33.84
CA TYR A 1022 -30.51 32.75 -34.64
C TYR A 1022 -31.11 33.14 -36.00
N PRO A 1023 -30.89 34.38 -36.46
CA PRO A 1023 -31.43 34.83 -37.74
C PRO A 1023 -30.69 34.16 -38.90
N GLY A 1024 -31.36 33.22 -39.57
CA GLY A 1024 -30.88 32.54 -40.78
C GLY A 1024 -30.42 31.10 -40.54
N SER A 1025 -30.27 30.35 -41.63
CA SER A 1025 -29.65 29.02 -41.60
C SER A 1025 -28.15 29.18 -41.45
N ILE A 1026 -27.58 28.56 -40.42
CA ILE A 1026 -26.13 28.51 -40.18
C ILE A 1026 -25.65 27.07 -40.32
N GLU A 1027 -24.52 26.88 -40.99
CA GLU A 1027 -23.82 25.59 -40.99
C GLU A 1027 -23.01 25.49 -39.70
N MET A 1028 -23.24 24.45 -38.90
CA MET A 1028 -22.57 24.25 -37.63
C MET A 1028 -21.28 23.44 -37.83
N GLN A 1029 -20.24 23.77 -37.06
CA GLN A 1029 -19.09 22.87 -36.94
C GLN A 1029 -19.57 21.51 -36.41
N THR A 1030 -19.04 20.43 -36.97
CA THR A 1030 -19.41 19.07 -36.57
C THR A 1030 -18.37 18.43 -35.66
N VAL A 1031 -18.81 17.44 -34.90
CA VAL A 1031 -17.93 16.59 -34.10
C VAL A 1031 -17.12 15.74 -35.06
N GLU A 1032 -15.80 15.90 -35.04
CA GLU A 1032 -14.88 15.20 -35.94
C GLU A 1032 -14.03 14.21 -35.14
N PRO A 1033 -14.46 12.93 -35.06
CA PRO A 1033 -13.69 11.93 -34.34
C PRO A 1033 -12.42 11.59 -35.12
N ILE A 1034 -11.34 11.34 -34.38
CA ILE A 1034 -10.03 11.08 -34.97
C ILE A 1034 -9.40 9.84 -34.35
N ASN A 1035 -8.83 9.01 -35.20
CA ASN A 1035 -7.87 8.00 -34.80
C ASN A 1035 -6.48 8.64 -34.78
N PHE A 1036 -5.74 8.51 -33.68
CA PHE A 1036 -4.43 9.12 -33.57
C PHE A 1036 -3.36 8.50 -34.48
N THR A 1037 -3.66 7.47 -35.28
CA THR A 1037 -2.78 6.97 -36.35
C THR A 1037 -3.32 7.27 -37.74
N PHE A 1038 -4.63 7.12 -37.94
CA PHE A 1038 -5.24 7.21 -39.28
C PHE A 1038 -5.88 8.58 -39.58
N GLY A 1039 -5.99 9.46 -38.58
CA GLY A 1039 -6.59 10.79 -38.71
C GLY A 1039 -8.12 10.78 -38.62
N PRO A 1040 -8.80 11.71 -39.30
CA PRO A 1040 -10.25 11.85 -39.27
C PRO A 1040 -10.96 10.59 -39.71
N VAL A 1041 -11.98 10.23 -38.94
CA VAL A 1041 -12.85 9.08 -39.25
C VAL A 1041 -13.94 9.56 -40.20
N SER A 1042 -14.23 8.80 -41.25
CA SER A 1042 -15.39 9.09 -42.11
C SER A 1042 -16.67 8.57 -41.47
N GLY A 1043 -17.73 9.36 -41.56
CA GLY A 1043 -19.09 8.95 -41.17
C GLY A 1043 -20.12 10.01 -41.49
N ALA A 1044 -21.37 9.75 -41.12
CA ALA A 1044 -22.48 10.64 -41.36
C ALA A 1044 -23.34 10.76 -40.10
N PHE A 1045 -23.92 11.95 -39.91
CA PHE A 1045 -24.92 12.21 -38.89
C PHE A 1045 -26.27 12.36 -39.58
N ASP A 1046 -27.19 11.43 -39.27
CA ASP A 1046 -28.55 11.48 -39.81
C ASP A 1046 -29.49 12.10 -38.78
N GLN A 1047 -29.80 13.38 -38.98
CA GLN A 1047 -30.70 14.10 -38.08
C GLN A 1047 -32.16 13.78 -38.42
N THR A 1048 -32.72 12.78 -37.73
CA THR A 1048 -34.14 12.40 -37.90
C THR A 1048 -35.10 13.19 -36.99
N GLY A 1049 -34.59 14.08 -36.13
CA GLY A 1049 -35.39 14.85 -35.16
C GLY A 1049 -34.67 16.05 -34.53
N LEU A 1050 -35.16 16.51 -33.37
CA LEU A 1050 -34.50 17.57 -32.59
C LEU A 1050 -33.12 17.10 -32.12
N TYR A 1051 -32.14 17.99 -32.23
CA TYR A 1051 -30.78 17.76 -31.78
C TYR A 1051 -30.33 18.93 -30.88
N PRO A 1052 -29.91 18.70 -29.63
CA PRO A 1052 -29.80 17.39 -28.99
C PRO A 1052 -31.19 16.82 -28.65
N THR A 1053 -31.29 15.51 -28.47
CA THR A 1053 -32.56 14.85 -28.09
C THR A 1053 -33.04 15.23 -26.69
N SER A 1054 -32.14 15.71 -25.82
CA SER A 1054 -32.47 16.30 -24.52
C SER A 1054 -31.60 17.52 -24.22
N VAL A 1055 -32.26 18.59 -23.74
CA VAL A 1055 -31.63 19.85 -23.32
C VAL A 1055 -31.12 19.85 -21.89
N LEU A 1056 -31.66 18.94 -21.08
CA LEU A 1056 -31.35 18.83 -19.67
C LEU A 1056 -31.14 17.36 -19.37
N THR A 1057 -29.93 17.04 -18.95
CA THR A 1057 -29.62 15.73 -18.37
C THR A 1057 -29.11 15.95 -16.96
N TYR A 1058 -29.39 15.00 -16.07
CA TYR A 1058 -28.87 15.05 -14.72
C TYR A 1058 -28.58 13.64 -14.24
N ARG A 1059 -27.70 13.56 -13.23
CA ARG A 1059 -27.36 12.29 -12.60
C ARG A 1059 -26.95 12.48 -11.16
N LEU A 1060 -27.22 11.46 -10.36
CA LEU A 1060 -26.75 11.35 -8.99
C LEU A 1060 -25.33 10.75 -8.99
N ILE A 1061 -24.47 11.33 -8.16
CA ILE A 1061 -23.09 10.90 -7.96
C ILE A 1061 -22.89 10.72 -6.46
N SER A 1062 -22.64 9.51 -6.00
CA SER A 1062 -22.23 9.28 -4.61
C SER A 1062 -20.74 9.57 -4.46
N ASP A 1063 -20.32 10.67 -3.83
CA ASP A 1063 -18.91 10.97 -3.55
C ASP A 1063 -18.60 10.68 -2.07
N VAL A 1064 -17.32 10.65 -1.69
CA VAL A 1064 -16.89 10.51 -0.28
C VAL A 1064 -17.45 11.63 0.62
N SER A 1065 -17.83 12.77 0.02
CA SER A 1065 -18.49 13.90 0.68
C SER A 1065 -20.03 13.80 0.74
N GLY A 1066 -20.62 12.67 0.31
CA GLY A 1066 -22.06 12.46 0.22
C GLY A 1066 -22.59 12.49 -1.23
N PRO A 1067 -23.92 12.33 -1.41
CA PRO A 1067 -24.54 12.37 -2.72
C PRO A 1067 -24.45 13.79 -3.31
N LEU A 1068 -24.10 13.85 -4.59
CA LEU A 1068 -24.08 15.05 -5.41
C LEU A 1068 -25.05 14.83 -6.57
N ILE A 1069 -25.59 15.91 -7.11
CA ILE A 1069 -26.29 15.90 -8.40
C ILE A 1069 -25.53 16.76 -9.39
N GLU A 1070 -25.14 16.15 -10.49
CA GLU A 1070 -24.57 16.86 -11.63
C GLU A 1070 -25.67 17.07 -12.67
N VAL A 1071 -25.84 18.33 -13.07
CA VAL A 1071 -26.83 18.78 -14.04
C VAL A 1071 -26.08 19.33 -15.24
N THR A 1072 -26.40 18.81 -16.42
CA THR A 1072 -25.87 19.24 -17.71
C THR A 1072 -26.99 19.85 -18.52
N ALA A 1073 -26.83 21.12 -18.89
CA ALA A 1073 -27.74 21.85 -19.76
C ALA A 1073 -27.08 22.10 -21.12
N ILE A 1074 -27.80 21.79 -22.20
CA ILE A 1074 -27.38 21.96 -23.61
C ILE A 1074 -28.47 22.78 -24.31
N PRO A 1075 -28.14 23.85 -25.06
CA PRO A 1075 -29.13 24.62 -25.79
C PRO A 1075 -29.76 23.81 -26.94
N LEU A 1076 -31.00 24.16 -27.28
CA LEU A 1076 -31.69 23.75 -28.51
C LEU A 1076 -31.26 24.58 -29.70
#